data_AF-A0A7J4T0L2-F1
#
_entry.id   AF-A0A7J4T0L2-F1
#
_cell.length_a   1.000
_cell.length_b   1.000
_cell.length_c   1.000
_cell.angle_alpha   90.00
_cell.angle_beta   90.00
_cell.angle_gamma   90.00
#
_symmetry.space_group_name_H-M   'P 1'
#
loop_
_entity.id
_entity.type
_entity.pdbx_description
1 polymer ?
#
loop_
_entity_poly.entity_id
_entity_poly.type
_entity_poly.pdbx_seq_one_letter_code
_entity_poly.pdbx_strand_id
1 'polypeptide(L)'
;MDSKLASVVLVLLLIGASVAVFTISTNDDDSDESEMTQIPETSEDDTKTQPTNNAPVILVEDKSLEWSGTNHTLEGYVVDEEPATVDVTMLNLDFSVHVSTISTQTESNGFWSIEFPESLPGEWIVQIRATDSESVTIERVIEYVVAPPQETQVSIVFQWTEPSENDTIGTIYGAILHQFPETCVIKYHPLGTSSSNSIFGVVNTTVGTYTLLLDVSEVNNKGDLIGECGLFTSSSESLRVDLPLTPSETDSDNDGIPDLDDDCDSTPPNEPVYGTGCSDSETDSDNDGVMNNLDLCPETLENQAVNADGCSQYQLDSDNDGVSNAVDQCPNTPSGEQVNTAGCSSSQLDTDGDGVSDNLDQCPNTPLGESVDNTGCPLEPEEPVDIPKKILALHGGGETASGLASQQGMQDLVDAMPEFEFVFASTPENNNVWIRDPPGGKGEPTTSPNWADTSISYLDQVVADQGPFYALLGYSQGAAMIPVYLANTDNSFNRVMLYNGYLPTSHEGLIDTIEAVEPFTTPAMVFSGENDQWFKDMAPALAAKFAGSLDLHSQTAGHNLPYEDDEHFDSILTFIREGIAQYDPTQSWLCVDGQGPWVKDYNGDGNGYTANNNGVSSPGGSGSGPWFQCEVSVTVQNGNMVVQSNGIPNHDFLSTMGCCAPEMDYTSTFPLSPVNDTVGGHDTTNCPASAGRWECVPDRGAVAMSVNGAPIFGPEEGPGGDAVALHFDYFNEDRQPIVLGWCTGHSAGPNGYHYHYDANCVYWEPSAGESMEDYDISKIQSDQHSPIIGWAFDGYPIYGMYGYNDDQSGLTAITSSYVIERTQDGGDQGYNGIDDWNYVDGAGDLDECNGRFGPTPEYPEGIYHYVSTPLSGSPTMVTDTNGQNVGMIGFPYFLLCYHGVADVDAQDVGGGQGGGPGGGQGGGPGGGAILYSIVPEMDYLTDAYEIEEIIVHAGLTVLILALIGAWIKRRLK
;
A
#
# COMPACT_ATOMS: atom_id res chain seq x y z
N MET A 1 9.26 30.39 -61.05
CA MET A 1 9.14 31.67 -61.80
C MET A 1 7.74 32.18 -61.59
N ASP A 2 7.59 33.46 -61.25
CA ASP A 2 6.37 34.30 -61.28
C ASP A 2 5.08 33.84 -60.56
N SER A 3 4.27 34.73 -59.97
CA SER A 3 4.56 36.10 -59.53
C SER A 3 3.61 36.60 -58.43
N LYS A 4 4.20 37.49 -57.61
CA LYS A 4 3.73 38.23 -56.44
C LYS A 4 2.50 39.16 -56.61
N LEU A 5 1.87 39.46 -55.45
CA LEU A 5 1.11 40.69 -55.07
C LEU A 5 -0.27 40.93 -55.73
N ALA A 6 -1.26 41.59 -55.10
CA ALA A 6 -1.39 42.17 -53.74
C ALA A 6 -2.87 42.38 -53.32
N SER A 7 -3.18 42.35 -52.00
CA SER A 7 -3.94 43.38 -51.21
C SER A 7 -4.47 42.80 -49.87
N VAL A 8 -5.13 43.57 -48.98
CA VAL A 8 -4.58 44.53 -47.98
C VAL A 8 -5.71 45.08 -47.07
N VAL A 9 -5.41 45.37 -45.78
CA VAL A 9 -6.34 45.78 -44.66
C VAL A 9 -7.21 44.60 -44.14
N LEU A 10 -7.27 44.16 -42.86
CA LEU A 10 -7.08 44.68 -41.48
C LEU A 10 -8.37 45.21 -40.79
N VAL A 11 -8.79 44.60 -39.67
CA VAL A 11 -9.39 45.21 -38.44
C VAL A 11 -9.52 44.12 -37.34
N LEU A 12 -9.86 44.49 -36.11
CA LEU A 12 -9.45 43.84 -34.85
C LEU A 12 -10.59 43.33 -33.93
N LEU A 13 -10.20 42.37 -33.05
CA LEU A 13 -10.64 42.13 -31.65
C LEU A 13 -12.08 41.69 -31.29
N LEU A 14 -12.18 40.42 -30.84
CA LEU A 14 -12.51 39.93 -29.47
C LEU A 14 -13.77 40.37 -28.67
N ILE A 15 -14.12 39.45 -27.74
CA ILE A 15 -15.04 39.53 -26.57
C ILE A 15 -16.55 39.48 -26.86
N GLY A 16 -17.27 38.56 -26.17
CA GLY A 16 -18.63 38.86 -25.70
C GLY A 16 -19.65 37.73 -25.74
N ALA A 17 -19.96 37.18 -24.57
CA ALA A 17 -21.04 36.25 -24.24
C ALA A 17 -22.48 36.80 -24.45
N SER A 18 -23.48 36.07 -23.90
CA SER A 18 -24.94 36.33 -23.81
C SER A 18 -25.77 35.48 -24.81
N VAL A 19 -26.71 34.60 -24.45
CA VAL A 19 -27.88 34.63 -23.50
C VAL A 19 -29.17 35.10 -24.18
N ALA A 20 -30.29 34.39 -23.89
CA ALA A 20 -31.71 34.76 -24.13
C ALA A 20 -32.21 34.68 -25.61
N VAL A 21 -33.50 34.49 -25.96
CA VAL A 21 -34.75 34.15 -25.21
C VAL A 21 -35.89 33.75 -26.20
N PHE A 22 -36.69 32.71 -25.87
CA PHE A 22 -38.04 32.41 -26.42
C PHE A 22 -38.09 32.08 -27.95
N THR A 23 -39.15 31.52 -28.56
CA THR A 23 -40.61 31.69 -28.37
C THR A 23 -41.45 30.41 -28.59
N ILE A 24 -42.69 30.45 -28.08
CA ILE A 24 -43.80 29.56 -28.48
C ILE A 24 -44.60 30.25 -29.59
N SER A 25 -45.03 29.51 -30.62
CA SER A 25 -46.11 29.94 -31.52
C SER A 25 -46.95 28.76 -32.01
N THR A 26 -48.26 28.96 -31.93
CA THR A 26 -49.39 28.06 -32.21
C THR A 26 -49.66 27.77 -33.69
N ASN A 27 -50.29 26.62 -33.97
CA ASN A 27 -51.39 26.42 -34.95
C ASN A 27 -51.07 26.56 -36.48
N ASP A 28 -51.78 25.93 -37.43
CA ASP A 28 -52.91 24.96 -37.48
C ASP A 28 -52.81 24.16 -38.81
N ASP A 29 -53.48 23.01 -38.94
CA ASP A 29 -54.18 22.61 -40.19
C ASP A 29 -55.14 21.40 -39.96
N ASP A 30 -56.35 21.46 -40.51
CA ASP A 30 -57.39 20.39 -40.54
C ASP A 30 -57.08 19.34 -41.65
N SER A 31 -57.75 18.19 -41.86
CA SER A 31 -59.00 17.55 -41.37
C SER A 31 -58.78 16.01 -41.16
N ASP A 32 -59.71 15.03 -41.11
CA ASP A 32 -61.13 14.85 -41.48
C ASP A 32 -61.79 13.70 -40.67
N GLU A 33 -63.03 13.26 -40.98
CA GLU A 33 -63.83 12.36 -40.10
C GLU A 33 -64.11 10.92 -40.60
N SER A 34 -64.33 9.99 -39.64
CA SER A 34 -65.27 8.84 -39.70
C SER A 34 -64.90 7.59 -40.55
N GLU A 35 -65.47 6.38 -40.38
CA GLU A 35 -66.52 5.88 -39.47
C GLU A 35 -66.26 4.38 -39.08
N MET A 36 -67.07 3.81 -38.19
CA MET A 36 -66.87 2.48 -37.54
C MET A 36 -67.75 1.35 -38.13
N THR A 37 -67.24 0.11 -38.21
CA THR A 37 -68.09 -1.11 -38.35
C THR A 37 -67.44 -2.37 -37.74
N GLN A 38 -68.20 -3.44 -37.53
CA GLN A 38 -67.86 -4.56 -36.62
C GLN A 38 -67.88 -5.97 -37.28
N ILE A 39 -67.06 -6.89 -36.74
CA ILE A 39 -67.35 -8.33 -36.45
C ILE A 39 -67.57 -9.26 -37.69
N PRO A 40 -66.86 -10.42 -37.80
CA PRO A 40 -67.06 -11.51 -36.84
C PRO A 40 -65.84 -12.34 -36.39
N GLU A 41 -66.08 -13.08 -35.31
CA GLU A 41 -65.20 -14.04 -34.64
C GLU A 41 -65.02 -15.34 -35.45
N THR A 42 -63.89 -16.02 -35.21
CA THR A 42 -63.79 -17.49 -35.30
C THR A 42 -63.11 -18.02 -34.05
N SER A 43 -63.77 -18.93 -33.34
CA SER A 43 -63.32 -19.50 -32.07
C SER A 43 -62.26 -20.59 -32.25
N GLU A 44 -61.20 -20.53 -31.45
CA GLU A 44 -60.45 -21.73 -31.01
C GLU A 44 -60.39 -21.79 -29.47
N ASP A 45 -60.01 -22.96 -28.95
CA ASP A 45 -60.56 -23.53 -27.70
C ASP A 45 -60.00 -22.94 -26.39
N ASP A 46 -60.77 -23.09 -25.31
CA ASP A 46 -60.49 -22.47 -24.01
C ASP A 46 -59.70 -23.44 -23.09
N THR A 47 -58.41 -23.17 -22.93
CA THR A 47 -57.62 -23.71 -21.80
C THR A 47 -56.83 -22.60 -21.11
N LYS A 48 -57.54 -21.57 -20.61
CA LYS A 48 -56.96 -20.73 -19.56
C LYS A 48 -56.62 -21.58 -18.33
N THR A 49 -55.33 -21.88 -18.16
CA THR A 49 -54.76 -22.05 -16.83
C THR A 49 -55.11 -20.83 -15.99
N GLN A 50 -55.50 -21.03 -14.73
CA GLN A 50 -55.53 -19.93 -13.77
C GLN A 50 -54.12 -19.33 -13.68
N PRO A 51 -53.96 -18.00 -13.53
CA PRO A 51 -52.66 -17.47 -13.14
C PRO A 51 -52.23 -18.16 -11.85
N THR A 52 -51.00 -18.67 -11.82
CA THR A 52 -50.38 -19.15 -10.59
C THR A 52 -49.92 -17.93 -9.82
N ASN A 53 -50.66 -17.55 -8.79
CA ASN A 53 -50.28 -16.49 -7.84
C ASN A 53 -48.89 -16.83 -7.28
N ASN A 54 -47.89 -16.08 -7.72
CA ASN A 54 -46.54 -16.15 -7.20
C ASN A 54 -46.51 -15.43 -5.84
N ALA A 55 -45.33 -15.35 -5.20
CA ALA A 55 -45.16 -14.48 -4.04
C ALA A 55 -44.62 -13.12 -4.53
N PRO A 56 -45.06 -11.98 -3.97
CA PRO A 56 -44.51 -10.67 -4.30
C PRO A 56 -42.98 -10.65 -4.09
N VAL A 57 -42.25 -9.94 -4.95
CA VAL A 57 -40.78 -9.81 -4.86
C VAL A 57 -40.40 -8.35 -4.63
N ILE A 58 -39.76 -8.03 -3.50
CA ILE A 58 -39.35 -6.67 -3.12
C ILE A 58 -37.99 -6.31 -3.75
N LEU A 59 -38.02 -5.38 -4.70
CA LEU A 59 -36.84 -4.76 -5.29
C LEU A 59 -36.64 -3.37 -4.68
N VAL A 60 -35.61 -3.24 -3.86
CA VAL A 60 -35.22 -2.03 -3.13
C VAL A 60 -33.72 -2.17 -2.82
N GLU A 61 -32.99 -1.06 -2.83
CA GLU A 61 -31.54 -1.04 -2.62
C GLU A 61 -31.23 -0.45 -1.23
N ASP A 62 -30.11 -0.88 -0.65
CA ASP A 62 -29.54 -0.32 0.56
C ASP A 62 -29.15 1.15 0.31
N LYS A 63 -29.31 2.02 1.33
CA LYS A 63 -29.38 3.47 1.08
C LYS A 63 -28.56 4.28 2.06
N SER A 64 -27.50 4.91 1.56
CA SER A 64 -26.70 5.91 2.29
C SER A 64 -27.07 7.33 1.85
N LEU A 65 -27.20 8.27 2.80
CA LEU A 65 -27.61 9.65 2.57
C LEU A 65 -26.90 10.62 3.53
N GLU A 66 -26.58 11.84 3.06
CA GLU A 66 -26.23 12.96 3.93
C GLU A 66 -27.45 13.48 4.68
N TRP A 67 -27.32 13.81 5.97
CA TRP A 67 -28.42 14.33 6.76
C TRP A 67 -28.75 15.79 6.42
N SER A 68 -29.88 15.97 5.73
CA SER A 68 -30.38 17.28 5.28
C SER A 68 -31.33 17.97 6.26
N GLY A 69 -31.60 17.37 7.43
CA GLY A 69 -32.57 17.90 8.40
C GLY A 69 -34.02 17.93 7.86
N THR A 70 -34.38 16.98 7.01
CA THR A 70 -35.70 16.85 6.37
C THR A 70 -36.15 15.40 6.34
N ASN A 71 -37.43 15.14 6.05
CA ASN A 71 -37.90 13.80 5.69
C ASN A 71 -37.04 13.21 4.57
N HIS A 72 -36.74 11.92 4.67
CA HIS A 72 -36.03 11.16 3.63
C HIS A 72 -36.99 10.14 3.01
N THR A 73 -37.02 10.06 1.67
CA THR A 73 -37.88 9.11 0.96
C THR A 73 -37.14 7.79 0.71
N LEU A 74 -37.75 6.66 1.09
CA LEU A 74 -37.38 5.33 0.63
C LEU A 74 -38.37 4.87 -0.42
N GLU A 75 -37.86 4.32 -1.52
CA GLU A 75 -38.63 3.96 -2.70
C GLU A 75 -38.16 2.61 -3.23
N GLY A 76 -39.06 1.87 -3.86
CA GLY A 76 -38.75 0.57 -4.44
C GLY A 76 -39.87 0.08 -5.33
N TYR A 77 -39.77 -1.17 -5.74
CA TYR A 77 -40.77 -1.87 -6.52
C TYR A 77 -41.15 -3.18 -5.83
N VAL A 78 -42.39 -3.62 -6.01
CA VAL A 78 -42.79 -5.01 -5.80
C VAL A 78 -43.22 -5.59 -7.14
N VAL A 79 -42.59 -6.68 -7.56
CA VAL A 79 -43.02 -7.44 -8.74
C VAL A 79 -43.99 -8.51 -8.27
N ASP A 80 -45.23 -8.45 -8.75
CA ASP A 80 -46.36 -9.31 -8.36
C ASP A 80 -47.42 -9.33 -9.50
N GLU A 81 -48.33 -10.29 -9.50
CA GLU A 81 -49.43 -10.39 -10.48
C GLU A 81 -50.62 -9.47 -10.17
N GLU A 82 -50.89 -9.19 -8.89
CA GLU A 82 -51.87 -8.19 -8.44
C GLU A 82 -51.21 -7.15 -7.49
N PRO A 83 -51.81 -5.95 -7.29
CA PRO A 83 -51.12 -4.88 -6.56
C PRO A 83 -50.93 -5.17 -5.07
N ALA A 84 -49.68 -5.23 -4.63
CA ALA A 84 -49.30 -5.53 -3.24
C ALA A 84 -49.48 -4.32 -2.29
N THR A 85 -49.68 -4.63 -1.01
CA THR A 85 -49.55 -3.68 0.11
C THR A 85 -48.16 -3.82 0.74
N VAL A 86 -47.47 -2.71 0.95
CA VAL A 86 -46.10 -2.67 1.50
C VAL A 86 -46.11 -2.03 2.88
N ASP A 87 -45.67 -2.78 3.88
CA ASP A 87 -45.47 -2.38 5.28
C ASP A 87 -43.97 -2.16 5.53
N VAL A 88 -43.55 -0.96 5.93
CA VAL A 88 -42.14 -0.64 6.20
C VAL A 88 -41.93 -0.26 7.66
N THR A 89 -40.95 -0.86 8.32
CA THR A 89 -40.64 -0.69 9.75
C THR A 89 -39.15 -0.41 9.94
N MET A 90 -38.79 0.66 10.64
CA MET A 90 -37.39 1.01 10.92
C MET A 90 -37.00 0.53 12.33
N LEU A 91 -35.88 -0.14 12.43
CA LEU A 91 -35.33 -0.76 13.64
C LEU A 91 -33.98 -0.10 14.00
N ASN A 92 -33.68 -0.04 15.30
CA ASN A 92 -32.32 0.21 15.78
C ASN A 92 -31.43 -1.03 15.51
N LEU A 93 -30.11 -0.88 15.63
CA LEU A 93 -29.13 -1.98 15.51
C LEU A 93 -29.34 -3.14 16.51
N ASP A 94 -30.11 -2.95 17.59
CA ASP A 94 -30.51 -4.02 18.53
C ASP A 94 -31.82 -4.74 18.12
N PHE A 95 -32.31 -4.48 16.91
CA PHE A 95 -33.60 -4.94 16.35
C PHE A 95 -34.84 -4.48 17.13
N SER A 96 -34.73 -3.53 18.07
CA SER A 96 -35.89 -2.86 18.65
C SER A 96 -36.48 -1.85 17.66
N VAL A 97 -37.81 -1.74 17.62
CA VAL A 97 -38.52 -0.86 16.68
C VAL A 97 -38.25 0.62 17.02
N HIS A 98 -37.64 1.35 16.08
CA HIS A 98 -37.40 2.79 16.17
C HIS A 98 -38.62 3.58 15.66
N VAL A 99 -39.08 3.27 14.44
CA VAL A 99 -40.29 3.86 13.84
C VAL A 99 -41.34 2.78 13.64
N SER A 100 -42.56 3.03 14.14
CA SER A 100 -43.71 2.13 13.95
C SER A 100 -44.05 1.94 12.47
N THR A 101 -44.41 0.72 12.09
CA THR A 101 -44.75 0.30 10.72
C THR A 101 -45.64 1.31 9.98
N ILE A 102 -45.19 1.72 8.79
CA ILE A 102 -45.89 2.62 7.87
C ILE A 102 -46.33 1.80 6.65
N SER A 103 -47.61 1.85 6.29
CA SER A 103 -48.19 1.04 5.20
C SER A 103 -48.50 1.89 3.96
N THR A 104 -48.17 1.38 2.77
CA THR A 104 -48.51 1.98 1.48
C THR A 104 -49.01 0.92 0.48
N GLN A 105 -49.52 1.33 -0.68
CA GLN A 105 -49.94 0.44 -1.76
C GLN A 105 -49.09 0.68 -3.01
N THR A 106 -48.77 -0.38 -3.75
CA THR A 106 -48.01 -0.25 -5.00
C THR A 106 -48.84 0.36 -6.12
N GLU A 107 -48.22 1.18 -6.96
CA GLU A 107 -48.77 1.58 -8.25
C GLU A 107 -48.91 0.38 -9.21
N SER A 108 -49.59 0.57 -10.35
CA SER A 108 -49.85 -0.49 -11.34
C SER A 108 -48.62 -0.98 -12.13
N ASN A 109 -47.43 -0.49 -11.78
CA ASN A 109 -46.12 -0.92 -12.26
C ASN A 109 -45.26 -1.54 -11.14
N GLY A 110 -45.84 -1.75 -9.95
CA GLY A 110 -45.15 -2.25 -8.76
C GLY A 110 -44.47 -1.17 -7.90
N PHE A 111 -44.36 0.07 -8.37
CA PHE A 111 -43.65 1.13 -7.64
C PHE A 111 -44.31 1.47 -6.31
N TRP A 112 -43.51 1.70 -5.27
CA TRP A 112 -43.94 2.23 -3.98
C TRP A 112 -42.91 3.23 -3.45
N SER A 113 -43.41 4.21 -2.71
CA SER A 113 -42.61 5.31 -2.13
C SER A 113 -43.16 5.64 -0.74
N ILE A 114 -42.26 5.93 0.20
CA ILE A 114 -42.59 6.19 1.60
C ILE A 114 -41.64 7.22 2.21
N GLU A 115 -42.17 8.19 2.95
CA GLU A 115 -41.36 9.19 3.67
C GLU A 115 -41.10 8.76 5.11
N PHE A 116 -39.83 8.72 5.51
CA PHE A 116 -39.42 8.64 6.91
C PHE A 116 -39.25 10.05 7.50
N PRO A 117 -39.84 10.35 8.67
CA PRO A 117 -39.64 11.62 9.34
C PRO A 117 -38.26 11.69 10.02
N GLU A 118 -37.43 12.65 9.60
CA GLU A 118 -36.20 13.12 10.26
C GLU A 118 -35.40 12.05 11.05
N SER A 119 -34.91 11.02 10.35
CA SER A 119 -33.93 10.08 10.91
C SER A 119 -32.65 10.81 11.32
N LEU A 120 -32.19 10.62 12.55
CA LEU A 120 -30.92 11.17 13.03
C LEU A 120 -29.73 10.50 12.30
N PRO A 121 -28.57 11.16 12.20
CA PRO A 121 -27.34 10.53 11.73
C PRO A 121 -27.01 9.25 12.51
N GLY A 122 -26.64 8.20 11.79
CA GLY A 122 -26.45 6.85 12.30
C GLY A 122 -26.85 5.76 11.29
N GLU A 123 -26.71 4.51 11.74
CA GLU A 123 -27.02 3.30 10.97
C GLU A 123 -28.36 2.70 11.43
N TRP A 124 -29.23 2.39 10.48
CA TRP A 124 -30.59 1.92 10.72
C TRP A 124 -30.89 0.67 9.91
N ILE A 125 -31.69 -0.24 10.48
CA ILE A 125 -32.10 -1.48 9.83
C ILE A 125 -33.57 -1.33 9.41
N VAL A 126 -33.88 -1.42 8.12
CA VAL A 126 -35.25 -1.22 7.61
C VAL A 126 -35.85 -2.54 7.12
N GLN A 127 -36.88 -3.01 7.82
CA GLN A 127 -37.65 -4.20 7.48
C GLN A 127 -38.86 -3.81 6.61
N ILE A 128 -38.95 -4.41 5.43
CA ILE A 128 -39.99 -4.17 4.42
C ILE A 128 -40.75 -5.48 4.21
N ARG A 129 -42.07 -5.47 4.39
CA ARG A 129 -42.95 -6.61 4.12
C ARG A 129 -43.91 -6.26 2.99
N ALA A 130 -43.97 -7.09 1.95
CA ALA A 130 -44.98 -6.97 0.90
C ALA A 130 -46.03 -8.09 1.06
N THR A 131 -47.30 -7.73 0.86
CA THR A 131 -48.47 -8.62 1.02
C THR A 131 -49.36 -8.52 -0.21
N ASP A 132 -49.67 -9.65 -0.85
CA ASP A 132 -50.56 -9.71 -2.02
C ASP A 132 -52.06 -9.67 -1.64
N SER A 133 -52.93 -9.74 -2.65
CA SER A 133 -54.40 -9.84 -2.48
C SER A 133 -54.81 -11.11 -1.72
N GLU A 134 -54.08 -12.19 -1.94
CA GLU A 134 -54.32 -13.55 -1.46
C GLU A 134 -53.83 -13.77 -0.01
N SER A 135 -53.16 -12.76 0.58
CA SER A 135 -52.52 -12.73 1.90
C SER A 135 -51.25 -13.59 2.06
N VAL A 136 -50.51 -13.80 0.97
CA VAL A 136 -49.10 -14.24 0.99
C VAL A 136 -48.22 -13.05 1.34
N THR A 137 -47.25 -13.25 2.23
CA THR A 137 -46.33 -12.21 2.71
C THR A 137 -44.88 -12.59 2.45
N ILE A 138 -44.09 -11.69 1.87
CA ILE A 138 -42.62 -11.76 1.86
C ILE A 138 -42.04 -10.67 2.76
N GLU A 139 -40.82 -10.87 3.26
CA GLU A 139 -40.06 -9.85 3.99
C GLU A 139 -38.66 -9.70 3.38
N ARG A 140 -38.17 -8.46 3.35
CA ARG A 140 -36.79 -8.09 3.06
C ARG A 140 -36.30 -7.12 4.12
N VAL A 141 -35.00 -7.15 4.42
CA VAL A 141 -34.32 -6.15 5.24
C VAL A 141 -33.30 -5.45 4.34
N ILE A 142 -33.09 -4.16 4.57
CA ILE A 142 -32.00 -3.37 3.97
C ILE A 142 -31.31 -2.53 5.06
N GLU A 143 -30.08 -2.13 4.77
CA GLU A 143 -29.33 -1.16 5.56
C GLU A 143 -29.61 0.27 5.09
N TYR A 144 -29.66 1.18 6.05
CA TYR A 144 -30.05 2.57 5.83
C TYR A 144 -29.16 3.49 6.67
N VAL A 145 -28.21 4.14 6.01
CA VAL A 145 -27.14 4.91 6.65
C VAL A 145 -27.37 6.41 6.43
N VAL A 146 -27.24 7.19 7.50
CA VAL A 146 -27.44 8.64 7.49
C VAL A 146 -26.18 9.32 8.02
N ALA A 147 -25.40 9.95 7.16
CA ALA A 147 -24.15 10.61 7.50
C ALA A 147 -24.38 11.99 8.15
N PRO A 148 -23.57 12.40 9.15
CA PRO A 148 -23.67 13.71 9.79
C PRO A 148 -23.10 14.81 8.88
N PRO A 149 -23.74 15.99 8.82
CA PRO A 149 -23.36 17.05 7.89
C PRO A 149 -22.05 17.73 8.30
N GLN A 150 -21.28 18.17 7.31
CA GLN A 150 -20.15 19.08 7.53
C GLN A 150 -20.65 20.45 8.05
N GLU A 151 -20.02 20.98 9.09
CA GLU A 151 -20.49 22.22 9.74
C GLU A 151 -19.75 23.48 9.28
N THR A 152 -20.51 24.57 9.13
CA THR A 152 -20.01 25.88 8.72
C THR A 152 -19.29 26.60 9.87
N GLN A 153 -18.25 27.38 9.55
CA GLN A 153 -17.52 28.15 10.57
C GLN A 153 -18.41 29.23 11.21
N VAL A 154 -18.27 29.40 12.53
CA VAL A 154 -19.02 30.39 13.31
C VAL A 154 -18.59 31.83 12.98
N SER A 155 -19.52 32.79 13.00
CA SER A 155 -19.22 34.22 12.90
C SER A 155 -20.10 35.10 13.80
N ILE A 156 -19.53 36.15 14.40
CA ILE A 156 -20.13 36.97 15.45
C ILE A 156 -20.39 38.41 14.98
N VAL A 157 -21.61 38.92 15.24
CA VAL A 157 -21.99 40.33 15.04
C VAL A 157 -22.61 40.87 16.33
N PHE A 158 -22.29 42.12 16.73
CA PHE A 158 -22.75 42.72 18.00
C PHE A 158 -23.10 44.21 17.89
N GLN A 159 -23.86 44.71 18.87
CA GLN A 159 -24.14 46.11 19.18
C GLN A 159 -24.13 46.32 20.71
N TRP A 160 -23.93 47.57 21.15
CA TRP A 160 -23.94 47.98 22.57
C TRP A 160 -25.07 48.98 22.85
N THR A 161 -25.56 48.98 24.09
CA THR A 161 -26.40 50.03 24.65
C THR A 161 -25.94 50.31 26.08
N GLU A 162 -25.57 51.57 26.33
CA GLU A 162 -25.20 52.10 27.65
C GLU A 162 -26.39 52.05 28.63
N PRO A 163 -26.15 51.87 29.95
CA PRO A 163 -27.21 51.93 30.95
C PRO A 163 -27.85 53.32 31.02
N SER A 164 -29.07 53.39 31.55
CA SER A 164 -29.75 54.66 31.81
C SER A 164 -29.21 55.37 33.07
N GLU A 165 -29.43 56.68 33.15
CA GLU A 165 -29.13 57.54 34.29
C GLU A 165 -29.65 56.93 35.62
N ASN A 166 -28.74 56.54 36.52
CA ASN A 166 -28.96 55.77 37.76
C ASN A 166 -29.33 54.26 37.59
N ASP A 167 -28.80 53.62 36.55
CA ASP A 167 -28.76 52.16 36.35
C ASP A 167 -27.29 51.75 36.05
N THR A 168 -26.90 50.54 36.40
CA THR A 168 -25.54 49.99 36.21
C THR A 168 -25.46 48.98 35.06
N ILE A 169 -26.60 48.46 34.57
CA ILE A 169 -26.60 47.33 33.64
C ILE A 169 -26.67 47.82 32.18
N GLY A 170 -25.51 47.86 31.53
CA GLY A 170 -25.41 47.99 30.08
C GLY A 170 -25.69 46.67 29.35
N THR A 171 -26.03 46.74 28.06
CA THR A 171 -26.46 45.57 27.28
C THR A 171 -25.69 45.44 25.96
N ILE A 172 -24.98 44.32 25.79
CA ILE A 172 -24.56 43.84 24.46
C ILE A 172 -25.71 43.00 23.89
N TYR A 173 -26.08 43.22 22.63
CA TYR A 173 -26.94 42.30 21.89
C TYR A 173 -26.42 42.11 20.47
N GLY A 174 -26.66 40.94 19.88
CA GLY A 174 -26.04 40.57 18.62
C GLY A 174 -26.62 39.33 17.99
N ALA A 175 -25.90 38.76 17.02
CA ALA A 175 -26.19 37.46 16.44
C ALA A 175 -24.90 36.66 16.24
N ILE A 176 -24.95 35.38 16.59
CA ILE A 176 -24.01 34.38 16.11
C ILE A 176 -24.61 33.74 14.86
N LEU A 177 -23.79 33.63 13.82
CA LEU A 177 -24.11 32.96 12.57
C LEU A 177 -23.42 31.59 12.57
N HIS A 178 -24.23 30.54 12.64
CA HIS A 178 -23.87 29.13 12.55
C HIS A 178 -25.10 28.37 12.01
N GLN A 179 -24.92 27.21 11.36
CA GLN A 179 -26.05 26.44 10.85
C GLN A 179 -26.93 25.82 11.94
N PHE A 180 -26.33 25.52 13.10
CA PHE A 180 -27.04 25.11 14.33
C PHE A 180 -26.85 26.19 15.41
N PRO A 181 -27.67 27.24 15.44
CA PRO A 181 -27.61 28.29 16.48
C PRO A 181 -27.98 27.79 17.89
N GLU A 182 -28.54 26.59 18.01
CA GLU A 182 -28.94 25.95 19.25
C GLU A 182 -27.78 25.35 20.06
N THR A 183 -26.66 25.06 19.41
CA THR A 183 -25.42 24.61 20.07
C THR A 183 -24.45 25.75 20.37
N CYS A 184 -24.79 26.97 19.96
CA CYS A 184 -23.96 28.14 20.15
C CYS A 184 -23.96 28.69 21.57
N VAL A 185 -22.77 28.99 22.09
CA VAL A 185 -22.52 29.72 23.34
C VAL A 185 -21.80 31.02 23.01
N ILE A 186 -22.23 32.13 23.63
CA ILE A 186 -21.50 33.40 23.64
C ILE A 186 -20.98 33.69 25.05
N LYS A 187 -19.76 34.21 25.14
CA LYS A 187 -19.19 34.72 26.41
C LYS A 187 -18.38 35.99 26.17
N TYR A 188 -18.46 36.91 27.13
CA TYR A 188 -17.62 38.09 27.20
C TYR A 188 -16.56 37.87 28.28
N HIS A 189 -15.30 38.10 27.94
CA HIS A 189 -14.15 37.92 28.80
C HIS A 189 -13.49 39.28 29.07
N PRO A 190 -13.71 39.89 30.25
CA PRO A 190 -13.19 41.22 30.56
C PRO A 190 -11.67 41.25 30.62
N LEU A 191 -11.07 42.30 30.05
CA LEU A 191 -9.62 42.47 29.93
C LEU A 191 -8.96 42.54 31.32
N GLY A 192 -7.96 41.69 31.54
CA GLY A 192 -7.24 41.57 32.82
C GLY A 192 -7.82 40.53 33.78
N THR A 193 -8.97 39.93 33.48
CA THR A 193 -9.55 38.85 34.32
C THR A 193 -9.03 37.46 33.91
N SER A 194 -9.25 36.45 34.75
CA SER A 194 -9.03 35.04 34.40
C SER A 194 -10.16 34.49 33.52
N SER A 195 -9.87 33.47 32.69
CA SER A 195 -10.86 32.87 31.78
C SER A 195 -12.10 32.28 32.48
N SER A 196 -11.97 31.92 33.76
CA SER A 196 -13.08 31.51 34.64
C SER A 196 -14.14 32.59 34.85
N ASN A 197 -13.76 33.87 34.73
CA ASN A 197 -14.61 35.02 35.05
C ASN A 197 -15.33 35.56 33.80
N SER A 198 -15.42 34.73 32.76
CA SER A 198 -16.15 35.05 31.52
C SER A 198 -17.66 35.08 31.76
N ILE A 199 -18.32 36.16 31.37
CA ILE A 199 -19.76 36.37 31.51
C ILE A 199 -20.47 35.74 30.31
N PHE A 200 -21.34 34.78 30.57
CA PHE A 200 -22.07 34.07 29.51
C PHE A 200 -23.33 34.84 29.10
N GLY A 201 -23.50 35.05 27.80
CA GLY A 201 -24.71 35.68 27.26
C GLY A 201 -25.81 34.65 26.99
N VAL A 202 -27.07 35.11 27.02
CA VAL A 202 -28.23 34.28 26.69
C VAL A 202 -28.40 34.26 25.17
N VAL A 203 -28.10 33.12 24.55
CA VAL A 203 -28.31 32.88 23.11
C VAL A 203 -29.75 32.41 22.87
N ASN A 204 -30.45 33.02 21.92
CA ASN A 204 -31.73 32.52 21.40
C ASN A 204 -31.45 31.43 20.36
N THR A 205 -31.52 30.18 20.83
CA THR A 205 -31.25 28.96 20.07
C THR A 205 -32.06 28.79 18.78
N THR A 206 -33.15 29.54 18.58
CA THR A 206 -33.97 29.45 17.36
C THR A 206 -33.51 30.40 16.24
N VAL A 207 -32.72 31.43 16.55
CA VAL A 207 -32.35 32.50 15.58
C VAL A 207 -30.91 33.02 15.72
N GLY A 208 -30.09 32.43 16.59
CA GLY A 208 -28.69 32.82 16.82
C GLY A 208 -28.49 34.18 17.51
N THR A 209 -29.56 34.97 17.70
CA THR A 209 -29.49 36.28 18.35
C THR A 209 -29.21 36.11 19.84
N TYR A 210 -28.25 36.83 20.40
CA TYR A 210 -27.92 36.77 21.82
C TYR A 210 -28.07 38.12 22.53
N THR A 211 -28.16 38.07 23.86
CA THR A 211 -28.12 39.25 24.73
C THR A 211 -27.27 38.94 25.95
N LEU A 212 -26.36 39.84 26.27
CA LEU A 212 -25.38 39.72 27.34
C LEU A 212 -25.43 41.03 28.15
N LEU A 213 -25.80 40.90 29.42
CA LEU A 213 -25.88 42.01 30.36
C LEU A 213 -24.51 42.18 31.02
N LEU A 214 -24.01 43.42 31.03
CA LEU A 214 -22.79 43.79 31.74
C LEU A 214 -23.18 44.83 32.79
N ASP A 215 -23.02 44.47 34.06
CA ASP A 215 -22.96 45.51 35.09
C ASP A 215 -21.62 46.22 34.95
N VAL A 216 -21.66 47.50 34.59
CA VAL A 216 -20.46 48.27 34.25
C VAL A 216 -19.82 48.96 35.46
N SER A 217 -20.41 48.77 36.66
CA SER A 217 -19.78 49.10 37.94
C SER A 217 -18.96 47.92 38.45
N GLU A 218 -19.43 46.68 38.26
CA GLU A 218 -18.71 45.45 38.64
C GLU A 218 -17.71 44.97 37.57
N VAL A 219 -17.88 45.33 36.28
CA VAL A 219 -17.17 44.68 35.15
C VAL A 219 -16.45 45.66 34.25
N ASN A 220 -15.16 45.40 33.97
CA ASN A 220 -14.36 46.13 32.99
C ASN A 220 -15.04 46.16 31.61
N ASN A 221 -15.26 47.37 31.10
CA ASN A 221 -15.93 47.67 29.83
C ASN A 221 -15.08 47.41 28.57
N LYS A 222 -13.88 46.82 28.72
CA LYS A 222 -12.99 46.38 27.64
C LYS A 222 -12.75 44.88 27.79
N GLY A 223 -12.80 44.11 26.70
CA GLY A 223 -12.75 42.64 26.78
C GLY A 223 -12.82 41.95 25.42
N ASP A 224 -12.74 40.61 25.43
CA ASP A 224 -12.98 39.76 24.25
C ASP A 224 -14.42 39.23 24.25
N LEU A 225 -15.03 39.15 23.08
CA LEU A 225 -16.33 38.53 22.84
C LEU A 225 -16.11 37.26 22.03
N ILE A 226 -16.42 36.10 22.62
CA ILE A 226 -16.06 34.77 22.12
C ILE A 226 -17.33 33.97 21.84
N GLY A 227 -17.39 33.34 20.68
CA GLY A 227 -18.46 32.45 20.23
C GLY A 227 -17.92 31.05 19.96
N GLU A 228 -18.67 30.03 20.40
CA GLU A 228 -18.36 28.61 20.24
C GLU A 228 -19.64 27.88 19.83
N CYS A 229 -19.63 27.09 18.74
CA CYS A 229 -20.80 26.38 18.22
C CYS A 229 -20.42 25.01 17.65
N GLY A 230 -21.39 24.12 17.46
CA GLY A 230 -21.21 22.84 16.75
C GLY A 230 -22.15 21.76 17.29
N LEU A 231 -22.83 21.01 16.41
CA LEU A 231 -23.67 19.86 16.79
C LEU A 231 -22.96 18.54 16.46
N PHE A 232 -22.22 18.52 15.34
CA PHE A 232 -21.41 17.39 14.88
C PHE A 232 -19.90 17.72 14.81
N THR A 233 -19.49 18.98 14.61
CA THR A 233 -18.08 19.43 14.58
C THR A 233 -17.89 20.86 15.12
N SER A 234 -17.17 21.01 16.24
CA SER A 234 -17.04 22.29 16.95
C SER A 234 -16.19 23.36 16.24
N SER A 235 -16.69 24.60 16.21
CA SER A 235 -16.06 25.81 15.66
C SER A 235 -16.06 26.98 16.67
N SER A 236 -15.11 27.93 16.56
CA SER A 236 -14.99 29.08 17.47
C SER A 236 -14.41 30.36 16.81
N GLU A 237 -14.86 31.54 17.24
CA GLU A 237 -14.36 32.88 16.87
C GLU A 237 -14.22 33.79 18.12
N SER A 238 -13.32 34.79 18.10
CA SER A 238 -13.07 35.74 19.21
C SER A 238 -12.79 37.17 18.72
N LEU A 239 -13.33 38.19 19.39
CA LEU A 239 -13.28 39.60 18.98
C LEU A 239 -13.10 40.60 20.16
N ARG A 240 -12.06 41.44 20.15
CA ARG A 240 -11.78 42.47 21.17
C ARG A 240 -12.65 43.74 21.01
N VAL A 241 -13.24 44.26 22.11
CA VAL A 241 -14.20 45.40 22.12
C VAL A 241 -14.04 46.36 23.33
N ASP A 242 -14.70 47.54 23.31
CA ASP A 242 -14.55 48.69 24.24
C ASP A 242 -15.86 49.56 24.29
N LEU A 243 -16.38 49.97 25.47
CA LEU A 243 -17.80 50.40 25.69
C LEU A 243 -18.02 51.63 26.66
N PRO A 244 -18.81 52.70 26.34
CA PRO A 244 -18.93 53.99 27.11
C PRO A 244 -20.17 54.22 28.06
N LEU A 245 -20.17 55.28 28.93
CA LEU A 245 -21.05 55.57 30.13
C LEU A 245 -21.26 57.08 30.57
N THR A 246 -22.11 57.39 31.61
CA THR A 246 -22.45 58.77 32.19
C THR A 246 -22.90 58.87 33.71
N PRO A 247 -22.74 60.01 34.48
CA PRO A 247 -22.88 60.14 35.99
C PRO A 247 -24.02 61.07 36.61
N SER A 248 -24.08 61.30 37.96
CA SER A 248 -25.24 61.86 38.76
C SER A 248 -25.00 63.04 39.79
N GLU A 249 -25.96 63.39 40.70
CA GLU A 249 -25.90 64.50 41.73
C GLU A 249 -26.83 64.37 43.02
N THR A 250 -26.31 64.04 44.24
CA THR A 250 -26.82 64.39 45.63
C THR A 250 -25.90 63.91 46.78
N ASP A 251 -25.62 64.65 47.88
CA ASP A 251 -24.60 64.35 48.96
C ASP A 251 -25.18 64.32 50.41
N SER A 252 -24.78 63.32 51.23
CA SER A 252 -25.22 63.05 52.61
C SER A 252 -24.14 63.16 53.71
N ASP A 253 -22.91 62.68 53.47
CA ASP A 253 -21.80 62.66 54.43
C ASP A 253 -21.14 64.05 54.61
N ASN A 254 -21.12 64.85 53.53
CA ASN A 254 -20.54 66.20 53.38
C ASN A 254 -19.00 66.25 53.23
N ASP A 255 -18.35 65.19 52.75
CA ASP A 255 -16.99 65.23 52.23
C ASP A 255 -16.85 66.06 50.94
N GLY A 256 -17.90 66.04 50.10
CA GLY A 256 -18.02 66.73 48.82
C GLY A 256 -18.30 65.83 47.62
N ILE A 257 -18.48 64.52 47.80
CA ILE A 257 -18.92 63.54 46.79
C ILE A 257 -20.41 63.23 46.99
N PRO A 258 -21.20 62.92 45.95
CA PRO A 258 -22.63 62.72 46.08
C PRO A 258 -23.07 61.24 46.09
N ASP A 259 -23.68 60.72 47.17
CA ASP A 259 -24.52 59.50 47.43
C ASP A 259 -24.80 58.42 46.34
N LEU A 260 -24.75 58.76 45.07
CA LEU A 260 -24.93 57.89 43.90
C LEU A 260 -23.61 57.63 43.15
N ASP A 261 -22.61 58.47 43.41
CA ASP A 261 -21.20 58.36 43.02
C ASP A 261 -20.30 58.32 44.30
N ASP A 262 -20.88 58.17 45.52
CA ASP A 262 -20.19 57.96 46.81
C ASP A 262 -20.38 56.51 47.26
N ASP A 263 -19.28 55.77 47.42
CA ASP A 263 -19.24 54.37 47.84
C ASP A 263 -19.09 54.19 49.37
N CYS A 264 -18.93 55.29 50.13
CA CYS A 264 -18.58 55.28 51.55
C CYS A 264 -19.42 56.27 52.39
N ASP A 265 -20.70 55.93 52.66
CA ASP A 265 -21.72 56.67 53.45
C ASP A 265 -21.32 57.38 54.78
N SER A 266 -20.08 57.26 55.28
CA SER A 266 -19.68 57.77 56.61
C SER A 266 -18.17 58.02 56.84
N THR A 267 -17.46 58.48 55.81
CA THR A 267 -16.00 58.69 55.79
C THR A 267 -15.47 59.57 56.96
N PRO A 268 -14.29 59.28 57.56
CA PRO A 268 -13.72 60.01 58.69
C PRO A 268 -13.48 61.50 58.41
N PRO A 269 -14.09 62.41 59.20
CA PRO A 269 -14.06 63.83 58.87
C PRO A 269 -12.66 64.43 58.99
N ASN A 270 -12.25 65.13 57.92
CA ASN A 270 -10.93 65.75 57.66
C ASN A 270 -9.83 64.82 57.09
N GLU A 271 -10.16 63.61 56.64
CA GLU A 271 -9.28 62.85 55.74
C GLU A 271 -9.49 63.29 54.26
N PRO A 272 -8.50 63.13 53.36
CA PRO A 272 -8.70 63.43 51.94
C PRO A 272 -9.46 62.27 51.28
N VAL A 273 -10.58 62.61 50.64
CA VAL A 273 -11.47 61.65 49.97
C VAL A 273 -11.15 61.51 48.48
N TYR A 274 -11.46 60.33 47.95
CA TYR A 274 -11.37 60.04 46.52
C TYR A 274 -12.59 60.55 45.75
N GLY A 275 -12.63 60.30 44.44
CA GLY A 275 -13.80 60.61 43.61
C GLY A 275 -15.05 59.77 43.90
N THR A 276 -14.89 58.76 44.76
CA THR A 276 -15.88 57.77 45.23
C THR A 276 -16.22 57.94 46.73
N GLY A 277 -15.86 59.08 47.33
CA GLY A 277 -16.11 59.42 48.74
C GLY A 277 -15.27 58.67 49.79
N CYS A 278 -14.78 57.47 49.47
CA CYS A 278 -13.89 56.70 50.35
C CYS A 278 -12.53 57.38 50.61
N SER A 279 -11.87 57.02 51.71
CA SER A 279 -10.58 57.56 52.15
C SER A 279 -9.45 56.51 52.19
N ASP A 280 -8.19 56.95 52.19
CA ASP A 280 -7.00 56.09 52.33
C ASP A 280 -6.98 55.18 53.58
N SER A 281 -7.84 55.42 54.58
CA SER A 281 -7.95 54.57 55.78
C SER A 281 -9.02 53.48 55.70
N GLU A 282 -9.79 53.46 54.61
CA GLU A 282 -10.94 52.58 54.37
C GLU A 282 -10.89 51.92 52.98
N THR A 283 -10.16 52.52 52.04
CA THR A 283 -9.84 51.91 50.74
C THR A 283 -8.63 51.00 50.86
N ASP A 284 -8.79 49.80 50.32
CA ASP A 284 -7.75 48.85 49.95
C ASP A 284 -7.78 48.80 48.42
N SER A 285 -6.89 49.54 47.75
CA SER A 285 -6.99 49.83 46.31
C SER A 285 -6.59 48.66 45.39
N ASP A 286 -5.98 47.62 45.94
CA ASP A 286 -5.56 46.44 45.19
C ASP A 286 -6.08 45.09 45.77
N ASN A 287 -6.86 45.17 46.88
CA ASN A 287 -7.52 44.08 47.58
C ASN A 287 -6.55 43.02 48.17
N ASP A 288 -5.32 43.39 48.51
CA ASP A 288 -4.36 42.46 49.13
C ASP A 288 -4.62 42.18 50.62
N GLY A 289 -5.39 43.06 51.28
CA GLY A 289 -5.69 43.02 52.72
C GLY A 289 -4.97 44.10 53.55
N VAL A 290 -4.18 44.98 52.94
CA VAL A 290 -3.48 46.11 53.57
C VAL A 290 -4.02 47.44 52.99
N MET A 291 -4.83 48.14 53.79
CA MET A 291 -5.36 49.48 53.46
C MET A 291 -4.28 50.45 52.99
N ASN A 292 -4.60 51.32 52.03
CA ASN A 292 -3.68 52.24 51.34
C ASN A 292 -2.76 53.04 52.28
N ASN A 293 -3.24 53.43 53.47
CA ASN A 293 -2.47 54.21 54.44
C ASN A 293 -1.35 53.43 55.17
N LEU A 294 -1.25 52.12 54.98
CA LEU A 294 -0.24 51.23 55.54
C LEU A 294 0.55 50.45 54.49
N ASP A 295 0.01 50.30 53.28
CA ASP A 295 0.69 49.66 52.16
C ASP A 295 1.86 50.51 51.60
N LEU A 296 2.86 49.83 51.05
CA LEU A 296 4.03 50.42 50.36
C LEU A 296 4.13 49.98 48.87
N CYS A 297 3.19 49.18 48.38
CA CYS A 297 3.20 48.47 47.10
C CYS A 297 1.83 48.50 46.36
N PRO A 298 1.20 49.68 46.13
CA PRO A 298 -0.26 49.86 45.93
C PRO A 298 -0.82 49.48 44.53
N GLU A 299 -0.28 48.43 43.92
CA GLU A 299 -0.74 47.79 42.68
C GLU A 299 -0.51 46.26 42.76
N THR A 300 -0.68 45.66 43.95
CA THR A 300 -0.55 44.21 44.16
C THR A 300 -1.64 43.43 43.42
N LEU A 301 -1.29 42.29 42.84
CA LEU A 301 -2.30 41.45 42.17
C LEU A 301 -3.19 40.75 43.20
N GLU A 302 -4.50 40.95 43.08
CA GLU A 302 -5.54 40.39 43.96
C GLU A 302 -5.35 38.89 44.21
N ASN A 303 -5.57 38.44 45.46
CA ASN A 303 -5.36 37.08 45.96
C ASN A 303 -3.88 36.61 46.06
N GLN A 304 -2.88 37.46 45.80
CA GLN A 304 -1.48 37.12 46.11
C GLN A 304 -1.20 37.09 47.62
N ALA A 305 -0.21 36.29 48.03
CA ALA A 305 0.21 36.21 49.43
C ALA A 305 1.25 37.31 49.76
N VAL A 306 0.78 38.36 50.43
CA VAL A 306 1.55 39.57 50.73
C VAL A 306 2.31 39.54 52.05
N ASN A 307 3.24 40.49 52.20
CA ASN A 307 3.94 40.73 53.46
C ASN A 307 3.18 41.75 54.35
N ALA A 308 3.81 42.27 55.41
CA ALA A 308 3.15 43.21 56.34
C ALA A 308 3.12 44.68 55.85
N ASP A 309 3.70 44.93 54.68
CA ASP A 309 3.85 46.21 53.98
C ASP A 309 3.24 46.11 52.55
N GLY A 310 2.27 45.19 52.34
CA GLY A 310 1.53 44.88 51.09
C GLY A 310 2.32 44.19 49.96
N CYS A 311 3.65 44.30 49.91
CA CYS A 311 4.40 43.78 48.78
C CYS A 311 4.31 42.23 48.63
N SER A 312 3.83 41.75 47.48
CA SER A 312 3.87 40.33 47.09
C SER A 312 5.24 39.92 46.50
N GLN A 313 5.45 38.62 46.30
CA GLN A 313 6.67 38.11 45.64
C GLN A 313 6.81 38.55 44.17
N TYR A 314 5.76 39.09 43.53
CA TYR A 314 5.85 39.65 42.18
C TYR A 314 6.35 41.10 42.15
N GLN A 315 6.35 41.80 43.29
CA GLN A 315 6.90 43.17 43.44
C GLN A 315 8.23 43.21 44.22
N LEU A 316 8.57 42.12 44.93
CA LEU A 316 9.84 41.99 45.64
C LEU A 316 10.93 41.44 44.72
N ASP A 317 12.10 42.08 44.75
CA ASP A 317 13.35 41.68 44.10
C ASP A 317 14.44 41.64 45.20
N SER A 318 15.04 40.47 45.41
CA SER A 318 15.87 40.19 46.60
C SER A 318 17.37 40.48 46.44
N ASP A 319 17.91 40.33 45.23
CA ASP A 319 19.34 40.58 44.92
C ASP A 319 19.56 41.81 44.01
N ASN A 320 18.46 42.38 43.51
CA ASN A 320 18.36 43.64 42.77
C ASN A 320 18.93 43.54 41.35
N ASP A 321 18.63 42.42 40.67
CA ASP A 321 18.94 42.21 39.25
C ASP A 321 17.90 42.80 38.27
N GLY A 322 16.68 43.08 38.75
CA GLY A 322 15.56 43.62 37.97
C GLY A 322 14.43 42.64 37.67
N VAL A 323 14.51 41.39 38.12
CA VAL A 323 13.45 40.37 38.02
C VAL A 323 12.89 40.07 39.42
N SER A 324 11.57 39.87 39.53
CA SER A 324 10.94 39.65 40.84
C SER A 324 10.98 38.18 41.29
N ASN A 325 11.07 38.00 42.62
CA ASN A 325 11.23 36.72 43.32
C ASN A 325 10.26 35.60 42.88
N ALA A 326 9.10 35.95 42.32
CA ALA A 326 8.07 35.00 41.88
C ALA A 326 8.31 34.42 40.48
N VAL A 327 9.17 35.02 39.66
CA VAL A 327 9.52 34.53 38.31
C VAL A 327 11.03 34.39 38.08
N ASP A 328 11.83 34.97 38.96
CA ASP A 328 13.26 34.72 39.09
C ASP A 328 13.54 33.25 39.49
N GLN A 329 14.41 32.61 38.70
CA GLN A 329 14.87 31.22 38.87
C GLN A 329 16.30 31.15 39.44
N CYS A 330 16.94 32.31 39.61
CA CYS A 330 18.36 32.51 39.90
C CYS A 330 18.64 33.47 41.09
N PRO A 331 17.95 33.34 42.26
CA PRO A 331 17.79 34.36 43.33
C PRO A 331 19.03 34.75 44.18
N ASN A 332 20.23 34.68 43.60
CA ASN A 332 21.48 35.24 44.12
C ASN A 332 22.35 35.77 42.96
N THR A 333 21.75 36.42 41.96
CA THR A 333 22.43 36.96 40.78
C THR A 333 23.53 37.96 41.17
N PRO A 334 24.73 37.90 40.55
CA PRO A 334 25.79 38.86 40.82
C PRO A 334 25.38 40.29 40.42
N SER A 335 25.17 41.14 41.44
CA SER A 335 24.69 42.51 41.27
C SER A 335 25.50 43.32 40.24
N GLY A 336 24.83 43.72 39.16
CA GLY A 336 25.40 44.48 38.04
C GLY A 336 25.71 43.67 36.78
N GLU A 337 25.45 42.36 36.76
CA GLU A 337 25.42 41.57 35.53
C GLU A 337 24.10 41.84 34.74
N GLN A 338 23.89 41.16 33.61
CA GLN A 338 22.70 41.33 32.79
C GLN A 338 21.96 39.99 32.70
N VAL A 339 20.67 40.03 33.03
CA VAL A 339 19.82 38.85 33.20
C VAL A 339 18.85 38.66 32.04
N ASN A 340 18.42 37.41 31.85
CA ASN A 340 17.31 37.06 31.01
C ASN A 340 15.96 37.32 31.73
N THR A 341 14.84 36.97 31.09
CA THR A 341 13.49 37.15 31.64
C THR A 341 13.14 36.26 32.85
N ALA A 342 14.08 35.45 33.34
CA ALA A 342 13.94 34.54 34.46
C ALA A 342 15.00 34.79 35.56
N GLY A 343 15.59 35.99 35.61
CA GLY A 343 16.59 36.41 36.61
C GLY A 343 17.99 35.83 36.39
N CYS A 344 18.16 34.89 35.47
CA CYS A 344 19.45 34.25 35.27
C CYS A 344 20.36 35.09 34.35
N SER A 345 21.55 35.44 34.86
CA SER A 345 22.63 36.00 34.04
C SER A 345 23.43 34.90 33.33
N SER A 346 24.23 35.28 32.33
CA SER A 346 25.11 34.33 31.63
C SER A 346 26.26 33.76 32.48
N SER A 347 26.44 34.21 33.74
CA SER A 347 27.33 33.52 34.70
C SER A 347 26.64 32.39 35.49
N GLN A 348 25.32 32.25 35.34
CA GLN A 348 24.46 31.26 36.01
C GLN A 348 23.76 30.32 35.01
N LEU A 349 23.68 30.71 33.74
CA LEU A 349 23.16 29.90 32.63
C LEU A 349 24.26 29.00 32.03
N ASP A 350 23.80 27.85 31.56
CA ASP A 350 24.50 26.81 30.78
C ASP A 350 23.43 26.33 29.79
N THR A 351 23.39 26.98 28.62
CA THR A 351 22.22 26.97 27.72
C THR A 351 22.09 25.66 26.92
N ASP A 352 23.18 24.96 26.63
CA ASP A 352 23.18 23.67 25.91
C ASP A 352 23.47 22.46 26.81
N GLY A 353 23.99 22.68 28.03
CA GLY A 353 24.16 21.67 29.07
C GLY A 353 25.52 20.96 29.06
N ASP A 354 26.55 21.57 28.47
CA ASP A 354 27.89 20.98 28.41
C ASP A 354 28.68 21.05 29.74
N GLY A 355 28.27 21.91 30.67
CA GLY A 355 28.91 22.16 31.97
C GLY A 355 29.75 23.44 32.07
N VAL A 356 29.76 24.29 31.05
CA VAL A 356 30.39 25.61 30.98
C VAL A 356 29.31 26.69 30.89
N SER A 357 29.46 27.78 31.66
CA SER A 357 28.46 28.85 31.67
C SER A 357 28.55 29.76 30.44
N ASP A 358 27.40 30.24 29.95
CA ASP A 358 27.21 31.08 28.75
C ASP A 358 28.18 32.29 28.63
N ASN A 359 28.74 32.78 29.74
CA ASN A 359 29.70 33.89 29.77
C ASN A 359 31.19 33.50 29.58
N LEU A 360 31.49 32.21 29.62
CA LEU A 360 32.82 31.61 29.42
C LEU A 360 32.86 30.69 28.20
N ASP A 361 31.70 30.15 27.82
CA ASP A 361 31.48 29.43 26.58
C ASP A 361 31.71 30.31 25.33
N GLN A 362 32.20 29.67 24.26
CA GLN A 362 32.44 30.23 22.92
C GLN A 362 31.71 29.46 21.81
N CYS A 363 31.01 28.38 22.13
CA CYS A 363 30.34 27.45 21.22
C CYS A 363 28.91 27.08 21.74
N PRO A 364 27.97 28.04 21.90
CA PRO A 364 26.73 27.92 22.70
C PRO A 364 25.60 27.07 22.09
N ASN A 365 25.94 25.99 21.39
CA ASN A 365 25.04 24.97 20.83
C ASN A 365 25.73 23.59 20.84
N THR A 366 26.62 23.32 21.81
CA THR A 366 27.33 22.04 21.92
C THR A 366 26.33 20.91 22.24
N PRO A 367 26.36 19.76 21.52
CA PRO A 367 25.44 18.66 21.78
C PRO A 367 25.53 18.13 23.23
N LEU A 368 24.38 18.06 23.90
CA LEU A 368 24.25 17.61 25.28
C LEU A 368 24.94 16.25 25.54
N GLY A 369 26.04 16.28 26.30
CA GLY A 369 26.85 15.10 26.64
C GLY A 369 28.14 14.93 25.82
N GLU A 370 28.44 15.84 24.90
CA GLU A 370 29.75 15.92 24.23
C GLU A 370 30.84 16.39 25.21
N SER A 371 32.12 16.12 24.90
CA SER A 371 33.24 16.43 25.80
C SER A 371 33.95 17.72 25.42
N VAL A 372 33.74 18.76 26.21
CA VAL A 372 34.21 20.13 25.93
C VAL A 372 35.52 20.52 26.62
N ASP A 373 36.12 21.59 26.12
CA ASP A 373 37.25 22.25 26.76
C ASP A 373 36.79 23.26 27.83
N ASN A 374 37.70 24.06 28.40
CA ASN A 374 37.34 25.03 29.45
C ASN A 374 36.63 26.30 28.92
N THR A 375 36.14 26.28 27.68
CA THR A 375 35.42 27.36 26.99
C THR A 375 34.24 26.86 26.16
N GLY A 376 33.64 25.71 26.55
CA GLY A 376 32.38 25.16 26.02
C GLY A 376 32.42 24.69 24.56
N CYS A 377 33.55 24.88 23.88
CA CYS A 377 33.76 24.27 22.58
C CYS A 377 34.04 22.77 22.75
N PRO A 378 33.45 21.92 21.88
CA PRO A 378 33.86 20.52 21.78
C PRO A 378 35.37 20.47 21.66
N LEU A 379 36.01 19.60 22.43
CA LEU A 379 37.43 19.32 22.23
C LEU A 379 37.61 18.97 20.76
N GLU A 380 38.41 19.76 20.02
CA GLU A 380 38.72 19.44 18.62
C GLU A 380 39.05 17.95 18.57
N PRO A 381 38.26 17.12 17.87
CA PRO A 381 38.67 15.75 17.68
C PRO A 381 40.05 15.83 17.02
N GLU A 382 41.01 14.99 17.47
CA GLU A 382 41.99 14.52 16.49
C GLU A 382 41.13 13.97 15.36
N GLU A 383 41.07 14.69 14.22
CA GLU A 383 40.00 14.53 13.22
C GLU A 383 39.76 13.05 13.04
N PRO A 384 38.49 12.56 13.09
CA PRO A 384 38.21 11.16 12.90
C PRO A 384 38.76 10.80 11.54
N VAL A 385 39.98 10.24 11.54
CA VAL A 385 40.62 9.73 10.35
C VAL A 385 39.61 8.73 9.87
N ASP A 386 38.97 9.01 8.74
CA ASP A 386 38.14 8.05 8.06
C ASP A 386 39.11 6.94 7.64
N ILE A 387 39.30 5.97 8.54
CA ILE A 387 40.34 4.95 8.41
C ILE A 387 39.85 4.10 7.24
N PRO A 388 40.45 4.25 6.04
CA PRO A 388 39.83 3.81 4.80
C PRO A 388 39.47 2.34 4.93
N LYS A 389 38.18 2.03 4.72
CA LYS A 389 37.60 0.73 5.08
C LYS A 389 38.43 -0.39 4.46
N LYS A 390 39.05 -1.23 5.29
CA LYS A 390 40.08 -2.15 4.79
C LYS A 390 39.47 -3.36 4.11
N ILE A 391 39.94 -3.68 2.91
CA ILE A 391 39.58 -4.88 2.15
C ILE A 391 40.80 -5.80 2.12
N LEU A 392 40.67 -7.00 2.69
CA LEU A 392 41.73 -8.01 2.68
C LEU A 392 41.65 -8.82 1.38
N ALA A 393 42.63 -8.66 0.50
CA ALA A 393 42.62 -9.22 -0.84
C ALA A 393 43.53 -10.46 -0.99
N LEU A 394 42.95 -11.59 -1.40
CA LEU A 394 43.61 -12.89 -1.56
C LEU A 394 43.82 -13.23 -3.05
N HIS A 395 45.09 -13.39 -3.45
CA HIS A 395 45.51 -13.62 -4.84
C HIS A 395 45.19 -15.03 -5.40
N GLY A 396 45.28 -15.19 -6.72
CA GLY A 396 45.06 -16.48 -7.39
C GLY A 396 46.15 -17.53 -7.12
N GLY A 397 45.87 -18.79 -7.44
CA GLY A 397 46.80 -19.89 -7.20
C GLY A 397 48.04 -19.80 -8.11
N GLY A 398 49.23 -19.70 -7.53
CA GLY A 398 50.49 -19.48 -8.26
C GLY A 398 50.83 -18.01 -8.51
N GLU A 399 50.01 -17.08 -8.00
CA GLU A 399 50.18 -15.63 -8.17
C GLU A 399 51.00 -15.01 -7.00
N THR A 400 50.78 -13.73 -6.66
CA THR A 400 51.29 -13.04 -5.44
C THR A 400 50.36 -11.86 -5.13
N ALA A 401 50.46 -11.27 -3.93
CA ALA A 401 49.81 -9.98 -3.61
C ALA A 401 50.09 -8.91 -4.67
N SER A 402 51.36 -8.76 -5.05
CA SER A 402 51.81 -7.83 -6.10
C SER A 402 51.35 -8.21 -7.52
N GLY A 403 50.92 -9.44 -7.74
CA GLY A 403 50.29 -9.88 -8.99
C GLY A 403 48.86 -9.38 -9.05
N LEU A 404 48.05 -9.71 -8.03
CA LEU A 404 46.65 -9.30 -7.93
C LEU A 404 46.52 -7.78 -8.00
N ALA A 405 47.32 -7.05 -7.22
CA ALA A 405 47.39 -5.58 -7.22
C ALA A 405 47.88 -4.95 -8.55
N SER A 406 48.28 -5.76 -9.54
CA SER A 406 48.72 -5.31 -10.87
C SER A 406 47.84 -5.80 -12.03
N GLN A 407 46.75 -6.51 -11.73
CA GLN A 407 45.72 -6.82 -12.72
C GLN A 407 44.95 -5.54 -13.08
N GLN A 408 44.45 -5.41 -14.31
CA GLN A 408 43.75 -4.19 -14.74
C GLN A 408 42.47 -3.98 -13.91
N GLY A 409 41.57 -4.96 -13.86
CA GLY A 409 40.33 -4.87 -13.07
C GLY A 409 40.52 -4.62 -11.57
N MET A 410 41.67 -5.01 -11.00
CA MET A 410 41.99 -4.67 -9.61
C MET A 410 42.43 -3.19 -9.46
N GLN A 411 43.12 -2.63 -10.46
CA GLN A 411 43.40 -1.19 -10.49
C GLN A 411 42.11 -0.40 -10.74
N ASP A 412 41.24 -0.87 -11.64
CA ASP A 412 39.96 -0.23 -11.94
C ASP A 412 39.07 -0.17 -10.68
N LEU A 413 38.96 -1.26 -9.92
CA LEU A 413 38.27 -1.29 -8.63
C LEU A 413 38.92 -0.37 -7.58
N VAL A 414 40.26 -0.33 -7.49
CA VAL A 414 40.98 0.54 -6.53
C VAL A 414 40.82 2.03 -6.86
N ASP A 415 40.92 2.40 -8.14
CA ASP A 415 40.77 3.79 -8.59
C ASP A 415 39.29 4.27 -8.48
N ALA A 416 38.32 3.35 -8.62
CA ALA A 416 36.89 3.62 -8.42
C ALA A 416 36.45 3.68 -6.94
N MET A 417 37.27 3.21 -5.99
CA MET A 417 36.95 3.13 -4.55
C MET A 417 38.06 3.73 -3.65
N PRO A 418 38.39 5.03 -3.80
CA PRO A 418 39.43 5.70 -3.01
C PRO A 418 39.16 5.76 -1.49
N GLU A 419 37.93 5.47 -1.05
CA GLU A 419 37.51 5.38 0.35
C GLU A 419 37.81 4.02 1.03
N PHE A 420 38.35 3.04 0.29
CA PHE A 420 38.73 1.71 0.79
C PHE A 420 40.25 1.45 0.70
N GLU A 421 40.85 0.84 1.74
CA GLU A 421 42.26 0.43 1.72
C GLU A 421 42.39 -1.05 1.35
N PHE A 422 42.88 -1.33 0.14
CA PHE A 422 43.13 -2.70 -0.31
C PHE A 422 44.45 -3.25 0.23
N VAL A 423 44.38 -4.20 1.16
CA VAL A 423 45.54 -4.90 1.74
C VAL A 423 45.70 -6.26 1.08
N PHE A 424 46.68 -6.35 0.17
CA PHE A 424 46.96 -7.57 -0.59
C PHE A 424 47.82 -8.55 0.21
N ALA A 425 47.22 -9.65 0.65
CA ALA A 425 47.90 -10.71 1.40
C ALA A 425 48.65 -11.68 0.48
N SER A 426 49.73 -12.30 0.96
CA SER A 426 50.47 -13.35 0.22
C SER A 426 50.58 -14.62 1.06
N THR A 427 50.11 -15.74 0.51
CA THR A 427 50.14 -17.05 1.19
C THR A 427 51.53 -17.43 1.72
N PRO A 428 51.62 -18.04 2.92
CA PRO A 428 52.89 -18.55 3.46
C PRO A 428 53.32 -19.89 2.84
N GLU A 429 52.47 -20.53 2.03
CA GLU A 429 52.72 -21.85 1.45
C GLU A 429 53.60 -21.83 0.20
N ASN A 430 54.26 -22.96 -0.05
CA ASN A 430 55.16 -23.10 -1.19
C ASN A 430 54.39 -23.08 -2.53
N ASN A 431 55.01 -22.50 -3.57
CA ASN A 431 54.43 -22.30 -4.91
C ASN A 431 53.24 -21.30 -4.95
N ASN A 432 53.10 -20.46 -3.92
CA ASN A 432 52.12 -19.36 -3.87
C ASN A 432 50.66 -19.83 -4.06
N VAL A 433 50.28 -20.92 -3.38
CA VAL A 433 48.89 -21.41 -3.31
C VAL A 433 48.33 -21.20 -1.90
N TRP A 434 47.05 -20.88 -1.76
CA TRP A 434 46.38 -20.81 -0.44
C TRP A 434 46.06 -22.21 0.10
N ILE A 435 45.67 -23.11 -0.81
CA ILE A 435 45.35 -24.51 -0.52
C ILE A 435 46.30 -25.39 -1.34
N ARG A 436 47.11 -26.20 -0.65
CA ARG A 436 48.05 -27.16 -1.28
C ARG A 436 47.31 -28.30 -1.97
N ASP A 437 47.80 -28.77 -3.11
CA ASP A 437 47.31 -30.00 -3.74
C ASP A 437 47.33 -31.21 -2.77
N PRO A 438 46.40 -32.18 -2.88
CA PRO A 438 46.43 -33.43 -2.11
C PRO A 438 47.68 -34.29 -2.38
N PRO A 439 48.07 -35.22 -1.48
CA PRO A 439 49.30 -36.00 -1.64
C PRO A 439 49.38 -36.89 -2.88
N GLY A 440 48.23 -37.37 -3.39
CA GLY A 440 48.13 -38.11 -4.66
C GLY A 440 47.82 -37.22 -5.87
N GLY A 441 47.77 -35.89 -5.67
CA GLY A 441 47.25 -34.92 -6.65
C GLY A 441 45.73 -34.90 -6.68
N LYS A 442 45.16 -34.04 -7.53
CA LYS A 442 43.72 -33.73 -7.59
C LYS A 442 42.78 -34.92 -7.91
N GLY A 443 43.32 -36.10 -8.25
CA GLY A 443 42.56 -37.34 -8.47
C GLY A 443 42.49 -38.29 -7.27
N GLU A 444 43.16 -37.97 -6.16
CA GLU A 444 43.08 -38.70 -4.88
C GLU A 444 42.83 -37.66 -3.76
N PRO A 445 41.55 -37.41 -3.39
CA PRO A 445 41.19 -36.38 -2.42
C PRO A 445 41.79 -36.55 -1.01
N THR A 446 41.76 -35.46 -0.21
CA THR A 446 42.23 -35.46 1.17
C THR A 446 41.12 -35.17 2.19
N THR A 447 40.92 -36.11 3.12
CA THR A 447 39.93 -36.05 4.23
C THR A 447 40.46 -35.34 5.47
N SER A 448 41.41 -34.43 5.31
CA SER A 448 42.06 -33.72 6.42
C SER A 448 41.46 -32.32 6.58
N PRO A 449 40.71 -32.02 7.66
CA PRO A 449 40.24 -30.65 7.91
C PRO A 449 41.41 -29.68 8.15
N ASN A 450 42.49 -30.16 8.77
CA ASN A 450 43.69 -29.36 9.03
C ASN A 450 44.59 -29.10 7.80
N TRP A 451 44.05 -29.08 6.57
CA TRP A 451 44.88 -28.97 5.36
C TRP A 451 45.41 -27.56 5.11
N ALA A 452 44.65 -26.54 5.54
CA ALA A 452 44.89 -25.13 5.31
C ALA A 452 45.38 -24.36 6.56
N ASP A 453 45.66 -25.02 7.69
CA ASP A 453 46.06 -24.42 8.98
C ASP A 453 47.12 -23.31 8.85
N THR A 454 48.12 -23.49 7.99
CA THR A 454 49.19 -22.50 7.77
C THR A 454 48.65 -21.19 7.20
N SER A 455 47.71 -21.29 6.26
CA SER A 455 47.07 -20.16 5.58
C SER A 455 46.07 -19.47 6.51
N ILE A 456 45.26 -20.25 7.24
CA ILE A 456 44.32 -19.75 8.26
C ILE A 456 45.10 -18.97 9.33
N SER A 457 46.10 -19.59 9.96
CA SER A 457 46.93 -18.95 11.00
C SER A 457 47.66 -17.69 10.52
N TYR A 458 47.97 -17.60 9.22
CA TYR A 458 48.55 -16.40 8.62
C TYR A 458 47.51 -15.30 8.37
N LEU A 459 46.31 -15.66 7.91
CA LEU A 459 45.21 -14.71 7.73
C LEU A 459 44.74 -14.15 9.08
N ASP A 460 44.61 -14.97 10.13
CA ASP A 460 44.34 -14.50 11.49
C ASP A 460 45.42 -13.53 11.99
N GLN A 461 46.71 -13.82 11.72
CA GLN A 461 47.82 -12.92 12.07
C GLN A 461 47.75 -11.61 11.26
N VAL A 462 47.35 -11.64 9.99
CA VAL A 462 47.15 -10.44 9.17
C VAL A 462 45.97 -9.60 9.69
N VAL A 463 44.85 -10.23 10.07
CA VAL A 463 43.71 -9.54 10.69
C VAL A 463 44.10 -8.92 12.03
N ALA A 464 44.87 -9.64 12.85
CA ALA A 464 45.36 -9.13 14.13
C ALA A 464 46.41 -8.00 14.03
N ASP A 465 47.28 -8.02 13.00
CA ASP A 465 48.35 -7.02 12.82
C ASP A 465 47.91 -5.78 12.02
N GLN A 466 46.89 -5.89 11.14
CA GLN A 466 46.55 -4.84 10.16
C GLN A 466 45.07 -4.46 10.11
N GLY A 467 44.18 -5.19 10.81
CA GLY A 467 42.75 -4.92 10.87
C GLY A 467 42.36 -3.74 11.79
N PRO A 468 41.05 -3.54 12.04
CA PRO A 468 39.93 -4.36 11.56
C PRO A 468 39.77 -4.30 10.03
N PHE A 469 39.19 -5.35 9.46
CA PHE A 469 38.90 -5.46 8.04
C PHE A 469 37.39 -5.41 7.82
N TYR A 470 36.94 -4.56 6.91
CA TYR A 470 35.54 -4.43 6.51
C TYR A 470 35.11 -5.62 5.64
N ALA A 471 35.98 -6.09 4.74
CA ALA A 471 35.62 -7.12 3.77
C ALA A 471 36.76 -8.05 3.37
N LEU A 472 36.39 -9.23 2.87
CA LEU A 472 37.29 -10.20 2.24
C LEU A 472 37.08 -10.22 0.72
N LEU A 473 38.14 -9.99 -0.04
CA LEU A 473 38.14 -10.15 -1.51
C LEU A 473 39.00 -11.36 -1.88
N GLY A 474 38.43 -12.29 -2.64
CA GLY A 474 39.14 -13.45 -3.17
C GLY A 474 39.09 -13.48 -4.69
N TYR A 475 40.23 -13.80 -5.31
CA TYR A 475 40.31 -14.06 -6.75
C TYR A 475 40.80 -15.49 -7.00
N SER A 476 40.10 -16.26 -7.85
CA SER A 476 40.48 -17.63 -8.22
C SER A 476 40.62 -18.51 -6.96
N GLN A 477 41.79 -19.11 -6.72
CA GLN A 477 42.04 -19.87 -5.48
C GLN A 477 41.92 -19.00 -4.20
N GLY A 478 42.08 -17.68 -4.28
CA GLY A 478 41.81 -16.78 -3.16
C GLY A 478 40.33 -16.77 -2.77
N ALA A 479 39.40 -16.85 -3.74
CA ALA A 479 37.98 -17.03 -3.48
C ALA A 479 37.69 -18.40 -2.87
N ALA A 480 38.31 -19.47 -3.38
CA ALA A 480 38.22 -20.82 -2.81
C ALA A 480 38.73 -20.93 -1.36
N MET A 481 39.59 -20.00 -0.92
CA MET A 481 40.13 -19.94 0.45
C MET A 481 39.20 -19.22 1.43
N ILE A 482 38.32 -18.31 0.96
CA ILE A 482 37.48 -17.50 1.86
C ILE A 482 36.47 -18.34 2.66
N PRO A 483 35.66 -19.24 2.06
CA PRO A 483 34.81 -20.17 2.81
C PRO A 483 35.59 -21.02 3.84
N VAL A 484 36.77 -21.50 3.46
CA VAL A 484 37.65 -22.27 4.35
C VAL A 484 38.14 -21.43 5.53
N TYR A 485 38.42 -20.14 5.31
CA TYR A 485 38.83 -19.23 6.37
C TYR A 485 37.68 -18.85 7.30
N LEU A 486 36.52 -18.46 6.73
CA LEU A 486 35.29 -18.13 7.48
C LEU A 486 34.84 -19.30 8.37
N ALA A 487 34.96 -20.54 7.89
CA ALA A 487 34.63 -21.74 8.66
C ALA A 487 35.60 -22.07 9.82
N ASN A 488 36.73 -21.36 9.93
CA ASN A 488 37.80 -21.67 10.88
C ASN A 488 38.28 -20.44 11.68
N THR A 489 37.57 -19.30 11.64
CA THR A 489 37.97 -18.06 12.33
C THR A 489 36.80 -17.45 13.11
N ASP A 490 37.09 -16.84 14.26
CA ASP A 490 36.12 -16.06 15.05
C ASP A 490 35.97 -14.60 14.52
N ASN A 491 36.70 -14.24 13.45
CA ASN A 491 36.70 -12.88 12.89
C ASN A 491 35.46 -12.61 12.01
N SER A 492 34.72 -11.56 12.32
CA SER A 492 33.56 -11.08 11.54
C SER A 492 33.96 -10.08 10.45
N PHE A 493 33.31 -10.15 9.29
CA PHE A 493 33.45 -9.21 8.17
C PHE A 493 32.06 -8.70 7.73
N ASN A 494 31.99 -7.54 7.09
CA ASN A 494 30.73 -6.97 6.60
C ASN A 494 30.37 -7.43 5.18
N ARG A 495 31.35 -7.72 4.32
CA ARG A 495 31.16 -8.13 2.92
C ARG A 495 32.16 -9.20 2.51
N VAL A 496 31.77 -10.05 1.57
CA VAL A 496 32.63 -11.04 0.89
C VAL A 496 32.50 -10.86 -0.63
N MET A 497 33.61 -10.88 -1.36
CA MET A 497 33.64 -10.78 -2.83
C MET A 497 34.45 -11.94 -3.42
N LEU A 498 33.87 -12.70 -4.34
CA LEU A 498 34.41 -13.98 -4.83
C LEU A 498 34.51 -13.96 -6.36
N TYR A 499 35.66 -13.54 -6.88
CA TYR A 499 35.90 -13.37 -8.32
C TYR A 499 36.47 -14.66 -8.96
N ASN A 500 35.71 -15.26 -9.88
CA ASN A 500 36.02 -16.52 -10.59
C ASN A 500 36.46 -17.64 -9.64
N GLY A 501 35.69 -17.82 -8.57
CA GLY A 501 35.94 -18.78 -7.50
C GLY A 501 35.45 -20.20 -7.80
N TYR A 502 35.77 -21.12 -6.89
CA TYR A 502 35.33 -22.51 -6.91
C TYR A 502 35.45 -23.13 -5.51
N LEU A 503 34.70 -24.19 -5.21
CA LEU A 503 34.89 -24.96 -3.98
C LEU A 503 36.11 -25.91 -4.06
N PRO A 504 36.86 -26.13 -2.96
CA PRO A 504 38.03 -27.01 -2.94
C PRO A 504 37.63 -28.50 -2.88
N THR A 505 36.88 -28.99 -3.86
CA THR A 505 36.26 -30.33 -3.87
C THR A 505 37.25 -31.51 -3.85
N SER A 506 38.54 -31.29 -4.17
CA SER A 506 39.61 -32.29 -3.96
C SER A 506 40.05 -32.42 -2.50
N HIS A 507 39.41 -31.69 -1.58
CA HIS A 507 39.74 -31.59 -0.17
C HIS A 507 38.49 -31.81 0.67
N GLU A 508 37.94 -33.03 0.60
CA GLU A 508 36.77 -33.50 1.37
C GLU A 508 36.78 -32.99 2.82
N GLY A 509 37.91 -33.05 3.53
CA GLY A 509 37.99 -32.56 4.92
C GLY A 509 37.85 -31.05 5.10
N LEU A 510 38.10 -30.22 4.07
CA LEU A 510 37.82 -28.79 4.10
C LEU A 510 36.36 -28.50 3.76
N ILE A 511 35.77 -29.29 2.85
CA ILE A 511 34.32 -29.24 2.56
C ILE A 511 33.53 -29.60 3.83
N ASP A 512 33.92 -30.68 4.52
CA ASP A 512 33.38 -31.08 5.84
C ASP A 512 33.38 -29.92 6.87
N THR A 513 34.36 -29.00 6.82
CA THR A 513 34.40 -27.84 7.73
C THR A 513 33.51 -26.69 7.29
N ILE A 514 33.30 -26.48 5.99
CA ILE A 514 32.36 -25.48 5.46
C ILE A 514 30.92 -25.94 5.74
N GLU A 515 30.63 -27.21 5.43
CA GLU A 515 29.31 -27.85 5.63
C GLU A 515 28.91 -28.02 7.10
N ALA A 516 29.83 -27.79 8.04
CA ALA A 516 29.55 -27.73 9.47
C ALA A 516 29.03 -26.37 9.96
N VAL A 517 29.10 -25.32 9.14
CA VAL A 517 28.76 -23.93 9.52
C VAL A 517 27.95 -23.15 8.47
N GLU A 518 27.75 -23.70 7.27
CA GLU A 518 26.93 -23.08 6.23
C GLU A 518 25.42 -23.09 6.59
N PRO A 519 24.62 -22.16 6.05
CA PRO A 519 25.01 -21.05 5.18
C PRO A 519 25.68 -19.89 5.95
N PHE A 520 26.74 -19.31 5.39
CA PHE A 520 27.41 -18.14 5.99
C PHE A 520 26.49 -16.90 5.94
N THR A 521 26.23 -16.28 7.10
CA THR A 521 25.42 -15.07 7.24
C THR A 521 26.14 -13.76 6.87
N THR A 522 27.35 -13.84 6.31
CA THR A 522 28.07 -12.65 5.81
C THR A 522 27.67 -12.40 4.36
N PRO A 523 27.09 -11.24 4.01
CA PRO A 523 26.67 -10.96 2.63
C PRO A 523 27.82 -11.12 1.64
N ALA A 524 27.59 -11.95 0.63
CA ALA A 524 28.57 -12.27 -0.41
C ALA A 524 28.12 -11.76 -1.78
N MET A 525 29.11 -11.59 -2.66
CA MET A 525 28.92 -11.42 -4.10
C MET A 525 29.84 -12.40 -4.82
N VAL A 526 29.29 -13.14 -5.78
CA VAL A 526 30.03 -14.12 -6.59
C VAL A 526 30.07 -13.64 -8.03
N PHE A 527 31.26 -13.30 -8.51
CA PHE A 527 31.46 -12.84 -9.88
C PHE A 527 32.04 -13.96 -10.74
N SER A 528 31.45 -14.19 -11.92
CA SER A 528 31.92 -15.15 -12.92
C SER A 528 31.94 -14.52 -14.31
N GLY A 529 32.95 -14.84 -15.11
CA GLY A 529 33.00 -14.46 -16.53
C GLY A 529 32.73 -15.66 -17.45
N GLU A 530 31.80 -15.55 -18.40
CA GLU A 530 31.45 -16.64 -19.32
C GLU A 530 32.63 -17.07 -20.22
N ASN A 531 33.63 -16.20 -20.40
CA ASN A 531 34.83 -16.55 -21.17
C ASN A 531 35.86 -17.33 -20.31
N ASP A 532 35.62 -17.58 -19.01
CA ASP A 532 36.50 -18.37 -18.15
C ASP A 532 36.49 -19.86 -18.54
N GLN A 533 37.57 -20.29 -19.19
CA GLN A 533 37.76 -21.66 -19.69
C GLN A 533 38.07 -22.71 -18.59
N TRP A 534 38.02 -22.33 -17.31
CA TRP A 534 38.40 -23.19 -16.19
C TRP A 534 37.36 -23.28 -15.06
N PHE A 535 36.64 -22.20 -14.75
CA PHE A 535 35.78 -22.13 -13.55
C PHE A 535 34.39 -21.50 -13.76
N LYS A 536 33.99 -21.10 -14.98
CA LYS A 536 32.70 -20.41 -15.22
C LYS A 536 31.50 -21.14 -14.60
N ASP A 537 31.44 -22.47 -14.78
CA ASP A 537 30.33 -23.32 -14.31
C ASP A 537 30.45 -23.72 -12.82
N MET A 538 31.30 -23.04 -12.02
CA MET A 538 31.54 -23.36 -10.60
C MET A 538 31.08 -22.27 -9.62
N ALA A 539 30.60 -21.12 -10.11
CA ALA A 539 30.12 -20.03 -9.27
C ALA A 539 28.85 -20.37 -8.45
N PRO A 540 27.80 -21.00 -9.00
CA PRO A 540 26.57 -21.25 -8.24
C PRO A 540 26.79 -22.17 -7.01
N ALA A 541 27.62 -23.20 -7.17
CA ALA A 541 28.01 -24.09 -6.07
C ALA A 541 28.86 -23.40 -4.98
N LEU A 542 29.43 -22.22 -5.25
CA LEU A 542 30.12 -21.38 -4.27
C LEU A 542 29.18 -20.35 -3.63
N ALA A 543 28.19 -19.84 -4.39
CA ALA A 543 27.14 -18.94 -3.93
C ALA A 543 26.22 -19.59 -2.88
N ALA A 544 25.74 -20.81 -3.16
CA ALA A 544 24.87 -21.62 -2.29
C ALA A 544 25.46 -21.98 -0.90
N LYS A 545 26.68 -21.50 -0.58
CA LYS A 545 27.33 -21.63 0.73
C LYS A 545 27.11 -20.39 1.63
N PHE A 546 26.53 -19.32 1.10
CA PHE A 546 26.15 -18.10 1.81
C PHE A 546 24.63 -18.06 1.98
N ALA A 547 24.13 -17.28 2.95
CA ALA A 547 22.69 -17.17 3.24
C ALA A 547 21.94 -16.25 2.25
N GLY A 548 22.41 -16.20 1.00
CA GLY A 548 22.09 -15.19 -0.01
C GLY A 548 23.36 -14.49 -0.51
N SER A 549 23.48 -14.35 -1.82
CA SER A 549 24.57 -13.63 -2.48
C SER A 549 24.11 -12.86 -3.71
N LEU A 550 24.84 -11.79 -4.04
CA LEU A 550 24.70 -11.10 -5.32
C LEU A 550 25.53 -11.84 -6.36
N ASP A 551 24.87 -12.66 -7.19
CA ASP A 551 25.53 -13.48 -8.20
C ASP A 551 25.57 -12.75 -9.54
N LEU A 552 26.78 -12.50 -10.03
CA LEU A 552 27.06 -11.66 -11.19
C LEU A 552 27.76 -12.50 -12.26
N HIS A 553 27.07 -12.67 -13.40
CA HIS A 553 27.58 -13.42 -14.54
C HIS A 553 27.84 -12.47 -15.72
N SER A 554 29.10 -12.14 -15.94
CA SER A 554 29.56 -11.24 -17.00
C SER A 554 29.75 -11.99 -18.32
N GLN A 555 29.04 -11.55 -19.35
CA GLN A 555 29.14 -12.05 -20.72
C GLN A 555 30.48 -11.69 -21.38
N THR A 556 31.19 -10.69 -20.85
CA THR A 556 32.42 -10.13 -21.46
C THR A 556 33.70 -10.55 -20.73
N ALA A 557 33.65 -10.81 -19.42
CA ALA A 557 34.81 -11.22 -18.64
C ALA A 557 35.24 -12.67 -18.93
N GLY A 558 36.51 -12.97 -18.65
CA GLY A 558 37.04 -14.32 -18.53
C GLY A 558 37.63 -14.55 -17.14
N HIS A 559 38.71 -15.34 -17.03
CA HIS A 559 39.43 -15.52 -15.77
C HIS A 559 40.28 -14.28 -15.43
N ASN A 560 39.59 -13.19 -15.05
CA ASN A 560 40.11 -11.90 -14.63
C ASN A 560 39.06 -11.20 -13.74
N LEU A 561 39.47 -10.22 -12.93
CA LEU A 561 38.52 -9.28 -12.31
C LEU A 561 37.85 -8.40 -13.39
N PRO A 562 36.60 -7.91 -13.17
CA PRO A 562 35.90 -7.02 -14.09
C PRO A 562 36.71 -5.75 -14.38
N TYR A 563 36.52 -5.18 -15.56
CA TYR A 563 37.07 -3.87 -15.92
C TYR A 563 36.01 -2.77 -15.75
N GLU A 564 36.41 -1.50 -15.85
CA GLU A 564 35.49 -0.34 -15.84
C GLU A 564 34.39 -0.41 -16.92
N ASP A 565 34.59 -1.19 -18.00
CA ASP A 565 33.61 -1.42 -19.07
C ASP A 565 32.86 -2.78 -18.99
N ASP A 566 32.91 -3.47 -17.84
CA ASP A 566 32.08 -4.64 -17.55
C ASP A 566 30.63 -4.24 -17.21
N GLU A 567 29.65 -5.01 -17.69
CA GLU A 567 28.22 -4.69 -17.54
C GLU A 567 27.72 -4.71 -16.08
N HIS A 568 28.46 -5.36 -15.17
CA HIS A 568 28.14 -5.42 -13.74
C HIS A 568 29.00 -4.49 -12.87
N PHE A 569 29.86 -3.64 -13.44
CA PHE A 569 30.85 -2.88 -12.67
C PHE A 569 30.22 -1.96 -11.62
N ASP A 570 29.18 -1.19 -11.98
CA ASP A 570 28.45 -0.33 -11.02
C ASP A 570 27.71 -1.13 -9.93
N SER A 571 27.16 -2.30 -10.26
CA SER A 571 26.53 -3.23 -9.30
C SER A 571 27.55 -3.72 -8.27
N ILE A 572 28.80 -3.97 -8.69
CA ILE A 572 29.92 -4.38 -7.83
C ILE A 572 30.33 -3.26 -6.89
N LEU A 573 30.45 -2.03 -7.39
CA LEU A 573 30.75 -0.86 -6.55
C LEU A 573 29.64 -0.63 -5.51
N THR A 574 28.38 -0.76 -5.92
CA THR A 574 27.20 -0.63 -5.05
C THR A 574 27.20 -1.69 -3.94
N PHE A 575 27.46 -2.95 -4.28
CA PHE A 575 27.56 -4.04 -3.29
C PHE A 575 28.63 -3.81 -2.21
N ILE A 576 29.79 -3.27 -2.60
CA ILE A 576 30.90 -3.04 -1.67
C ILE A 576 30.58 -1.86 -0.73
N ARG A 577 29.99 -0.79 -1.27
CA ARG A 577 29.61 0.43 -0.53
C ARG A 577 28.42 0.23 0.40
N GLU A 578 27.34 -0.32 -0.15
CA GLU A 578 25.99 -0.30 0.42
C GLU A 578 25.54 -1.71 0.80
N GLY A 579 25.82 -2.71 -0.04
CA GLY A 579 25.46 -4.11 0.15
C GLY A 579 24.59 -4.66 -0.97
N ILE A 580 23.98 -5.83 -0.76
CA ILE A 580 22.79 -6.18 -1.54
C ILE A 580 21.76 -5.09 -1.23
N ALA A 581 21.38 -4.30 -2.24
CA ALA A 581 20.35 -3.28 -2.06
C ALA A 581 19.06 -3.98 -1.62
N GLN A 582 18.37 -3.45 -0.61
CA GLN A 582 17.03 -3.96 -0.31
C GLN A 582 16.14 -3.64 -1.51
N TYR A 583 15.68 -4.69 -2.18
CA TYR A 583 14.70 -4.59 -3.24
C TYR A 583 13.45 -3.86 -2.71
N ASP A 584 12.94 -2.93 -3.51
CA ASP A 584 11.74 -2.17 -3.23
C ASP A 584 10.59 -2.73 -4.08
N PRO A 585 9.60 -3.43 -3.46
CA PRO A 585 8.48 -4.03 -4.18
C PRO A 585 7.67 -3.05 -5.03
N THR A 586 7.72 -1.75 -4.74
CA THR A 586 7.04 -0.75 -5.58
C THR A 586 7.64 -0.61 -6.97
N GLN A 587 8.84 -1.18 -7.21
CA GLN A 587 9.57 -1.11 -8.47
C GLN A 587 9.28 -2.29 -9.43
N SER A 588 8.47 -3.29 -9.05
CA SER A 588 8.03 -4.35 -9.99
C SER A 588 7.09 -3.84 -11.08
N TRP A 589 6.39 -2.73 -10.82
CA TRP A 589 5.19 -2.34 -11.55
C TRP A 589 5.51 -1.69 -12.90
N LEU A 590 4.75 -2.10 -13.91
CA LEU A 590 4.81 -1.56 -15.26
C LEU A 590 3.80 -0.41 -15.39
N CYS A 591 3.88 0.36 -16.48
CA CYS A 591 2.92 1.41 -16.82
C CYS A 591 2.75 2.56 -15.81
N VAL A 592 3.66 2.68 -14.84
CA VAL A 592 3.63 3.69 -13.76
C VAL A 592 3.50 5.11 -14.33
N ASP A 593 2.66 5.94 -13.69
CA ASP A 593 2.36 7.33 -14.07
C ASP A 593 1.94 7.49 -15.55
N GLY A 594 1.14 6.55 -16.06
CA GLY A 594 0.62 6.56 -17.43
C GLY A 594 1.70 6.44 -18.51
N GLN A 595 2.88 5.89 -18.18
CA GLN A 595 3.97 5.68 -19.14
C GLN A 595 3.87 4.35 -19.91
N GLY A 596 2.76 3.61 -19.76
CA GLY A 596 2.52 2.36 -20.48
C GLY A 596 2.43 2.55 -22.01
N PRO A 597 2.67 1.48 -22.79
CA PRO A 597 2.51 1.52 -24.25
C PRO A 597 1.05 1.73 -24.66
N TRP A 598 0.85 2.20 -25.89
CA TRP A 598 -0.47 2.22 -26.52
C TRP A 598 -0.79 0.84 -27.08
N VAL A 599 -1.84 0.23 -26.54
CA VAL A 599 -2.28 -1.14 -26.86
C VAL A 599 -3.60 -1.10 -27.61
N LYS A 600 -3.85 -2.15 -28.39
CA LYS A 600 -5.04 -2.27 -29.23
C LYS A 600 -5.93 -3.43 -28.78
N ASP A 601 -7.22 -3.15 -28.63
CA ASP A 601 -8.25 -4.19 -28.67
C ASP A 601 -8.48 -4.61 -30.13
N TYR A 602 -8.18 -5.88 -30.45
CA TYR A 602 -8.39 -6.45 -31.79
C TYR A 602 -9.84 -6.88 -32.07
N ASN A 603 -10.76 -6.74 -31.11
CA ASN A 603 -12.18 -6.99 -31.31
C ASN A 603 -12.74 -6.15 -32.48
N GLY A 604 -13.33 -6.82 -33.47
CA GLY A 604 -14.04 -6.19 -34.59
C GLY A 604 -13.26 -6.02 -35.89
N ASP A 605 -11.94 -6.20 -35.92
CA ASP A 605 -11.14 -6.16 -37.16
C ASP A 605 -11.28 -7.46 -37.99
N GLY A 606 -12.50 -7.76 -38.43
CA GLY A 606 -12.85 -8.91 -39.28
C GLY A 606 -13.39 -10.13 -38.54
N ASN A 607 -13.15 -10.25 -37.23
CA ASN A 607 -13.51 -11.42 -36.40
C ASN A 607 -15.01 -11.51 -36.02
N GLY A 608 -15.90 -10.75 -36.69
CA GLY A 608 -17.36 -10.86 -36.54
C GLY A 608 -17.98 -10.17 -35.32
N TYR A 609 -17.19 -9.87 -34.29
CA TYR A 609 -17.59 -9.07 -33.12
C TYR A 609 -17.69 -7.57 -33.46
N THR A 610 -18.22 -6.77 -32.54
CA THR A 610 -18.20 -5.29 -32.64
C THR A 610 -16.96 -4.76 -31.93
N ALA A 611 -16.35 -3.69 -32.44
CA ALA A 611 -15.18 -3.07 -31.81
C ALA A 611 -15.57 -2.14 -30.66
N ASN A 612 -14.71 -2.03 -29.64
CA ASN A 612 -14.87 -1.02 -28.60
C ASN A 612 -14.67 0.39 -29.20
N ASN A 613 -15.54 1.34 -28.81
CA ASN A 613 -15.49 2.74 -29.24
C ASN A 613 -15.29 3.70 -28.06
N ASN A 614 -15.08 3.19 -26.84
CA ASN A 614 -15.03 3.98 -25.61
C ASN A 614 -13.64 4.51 -25.23
N GLY A 615 -12.56 4.10 -25.92
CA GLY A 615 -11.19 4.59 -25.68
C GLY A 615 -11.13 6.12 -25.64
N VAL A 616 -10.59 6.67 -24.54
CA VAL A 616 -11.01 7.99 -24.04
C VAL A 616 -10.52 9.16 -24.90
N SER A 617 -11.32 10.23 -24.91
CA SER A 617 -11.05 11.50 -25.61
C SER A 617 -9.93 12.34 -24.94
N SER A 618 -8.72 11.77 -24.85
CA SER A 618 -7.53 12.45 -24.32
C SER A 618 -7.02 13.56 -25.27
N PRO A 619 -6.34 14.65 -24.79
CA PRO A 619 -6.00 15.86 -25.57
C PRO A 619 -4.94 15.72 -26.70
N GLY A 620 -5.16 14.77 -27.61
CA GLY A 620 -4.36 14.52 -28.81
C GLY A 620 -5.00 13.51 -29.77
N GLY A 621 -5.91 12.66 -29.28
CA GLY A 621 -6.60 11.64 -30.07
C GLY A 621 -7.59 12.23 -31.09
N SER A 622 -7.23 12.22 -32.37
CA SER A 622 -8.08 12.73 -33.46
C SER A 622 -9.17 11.76 -33.95
N GLY A 623 -9.91 11.15 -33.01
CA GLY A 623 -11.18 10.45 -33.25
C GLY A 623 -11.10 8.91 -33.31
N SER A 624 -11.79 8.27 -32.36
CA SER A 624 -12.41 6.93 -32.44
C SER A 624 -11.58 5.81 -33.09
N GLY A 625 -10.88 5.04 -32.26
CA GLY A 625 -10.31 3.73 -32.58
C GLY A 625 -10.12 2.91 -31.30
N PRO A 626 -9.92 1.58 -31.39
CA PRO A 626 -9.88 0.67 -30.25
C PRO A 626 -8.50 0.65 -29.57
N TRP A 627 -7.98 1.83 -29.23
CA TRP A 627 -6.66 2.01 -28.64
C TRP A 627 -6.78 2.54 -27.21
N PHE A 628 -6.04 1.91 -26.31
CA PHE A 628 -5.99 2.19 -24.89
C PHE A 628 -4.54 2.42 -24.46
N GLN A 629 -4.33 2.95 -23.26
CA GLN A 629 -3.00 3.07 -22.67
C GLN A 629 -3.04 2.46 -21.27
N CYS A 630 -2.14 1.53 -21.00
CA CYS A 630 -1.96 0.93 -19.68
C CYS A 630 -1.48 2.01 -18.69
N GLU A 631 -2.14 2.11 -17.53
CA GLU A 631 -1.83 3.09 -16.48
C GLU A 631 -1.91 2.45 -15.10
N VAL A 632 -0.85 2.63 -14.32
CA VAL A 632 -0.70 2.18 -12.93
C VAL A 632 -0.17 3.33 -12.08
N SER A 633 -0.55 3.41 -10.81
CA SER A 633 0.16 4.19 -9.79
C SER A 633 0.30 3.39 -8.50
N VAL A 634 1.43 3.57 -7.82
CA VAL A 634 1.79 2.80 -6.62
C VAL A 634 2.08 3.77 -5.48
N THR A 635 1.47 3.53 -4.33
CA THR A 635 1.73 4.30 -3.10
C THR A 635 1.99 3.36 -1.93
N VAL A 636 2.75 3.79 -0.92
CA VAL A 636 2.95 3.01 0.31
C VAL A 636 2.15 3.61 1.44
N GLN A 637 1.25 2.82 2.05
CA GLN A 637 0.36 3.25 3.12
C GLN A 637 0.30 2.18 4.21
N ASN A 638 0.57 2.57 5.46
CA ASN A 638 0.49 1.70 6.65
C ASN A 638 1.33 0.40 6.63
N GLY A 639 2.30 0.27 5.72
CA GLY A 639 3.10 -0.96 5.53
C GLY A 639 2.64 -1.83 4.34
N ASN A 640 1.65 -1.38 3.59
CA ASN A 640 1.17 -2.03 2.37
C ASN A 640 1.50 -1.18 1.14
N MET A 641 1.70 -1.83 -0.02
CA MET A 641 1.51 -1.20 -1.32
C MET A 641 0.02 -1.03 -1.56
N VAL A 642 -0.40 0.19 -1.91
CA VAL A 642 -1.74 0.47 -2.45
C VAL A 642 -1.56 0.87 -3.90
N VAL A 643 -2.09 0.04 -4.79
CA VAL A 643 -1.89 0.10 -6.24
C VAL A 643 -3.22 0.41 -6.92
N GLN A 644 -3.22 1.45 -7.74
CA GLN A 644 -4.37 1.84 -8.56
C GLN A 644 -4.03 1.59 -10.03
N SER A 645 -4.95 1.02 -10.78
CA SER A 645 -4.78 0.75 -12.22
C SER A 645 -6.07 0.94 -13.00
N ASN A 646 -5.96 1.09 -14.32
CA ASN A 646 -7.13 1.19 -15.23
C ASN A 646 -7.53 -0.15 -15.88
N GLY A 647 -6.99 -1.27 -15.40
CA GLY A 647 -7.32 -2.62 -15.86
C GLY A 647 -6.87 -2.97 -17.29
N ILE A 648 -6.15 -2.08 -17.98
CA ILE A 648 -5.68 -2.28 -19.35
C ILE A 648 -4.28 -2.92 -19.32
N PRO A 649 -4.06 -4.08 -19.98
CA PRO A 649 -2.76 -4.72 -20.01
C PRO A 649 -1.73 -3.92 -20.85
N ASN A 650 -0.45 -4.18 -20.64
CA ASN A 650 0.66 -3.51 -21.35
C ASN A 650 0.94 -4.06 -22.77
N HIS A 651 0.07 -4.90 -23.32
CA HIS A 651 0.19 -5.47 -24.66
C HIS A 651 -1.15 -5.50 -25.40
N ASP A 652 -1.10 -5.64 -26.74
CA ASP A 652 -2.28 -5.87 -27.58
C ASP A 652 -3.03 -7.13 -27.16
N PHE A 653 -4.36 -7.09 -27.16
CA PHE A 653 -5.21 -8.19 -26.70
C PHE A 653 -6.40 -8.47 -27.62
N LEU A 654 -6.95 -9.68 -27.50
CA LEU A 654 -8.13 -10.15 -28.22
C LEU A 654 -9.08 -10.82 -27.22
N SER A 655 -10.36 -10.46 -27.26
CA SER A 655 -11.38 -11.08 -26.39
C SER A 655 -12.30 -12.01 -27.18
N THR A 656 -12.53 -13.22 -26.68
CA THR A 656 -13.59 -14.09 -27.21
C THR A 656 -14.88 -13.86 -26.42
N MET A 657 -16.03 -14.06 -27.08
CA MET A 657 -17.41 -14.10 -26.51
C MET A 657 -17.88 -12.88 -25.68
N GLY A 658 -17.20 -12.49 -24.62
CA GLY A 658 -17.20 -11.11 -24.14
C GLY A 658 -16.30 -10.26 -25.04
N CYS A 659 -16.87 -9.30 -25.77
CA CYS A 659 -16.11 -8.33 -26.54
C CYS A 659 -16.19 -6.94 -25.90
N CYS A 660 -15.22 -6.07 -26.22
CA CYS A 660 -15.13 -4.69 -25.77
C CYS A 660 -14.85 -4.50 -24.26
N ALA A 661 -13.68 -4.96 -23.79
CA ALA A 661 -13.18 -4.59 -22.46
C ALA A 661 -13.12 -3.06 -22.29
N PRO A 662 -13.78 -2.45 -21.28
CA PRO A 662 -13.57 -1.06 -20.92
C PRO A 662 -12.29 -0.88 -20.10
N GLU A 663 -11.81 0.37 -20.00
CA GLU A 663 -10.97 0.80 -18.88
C GLU A 663 -11.79 0.65 -17.58
N MET A 664 -11.17 0.09 -16.53
CA MET A 664 -11.78 -0.19 -15.24
C MET A 664 -10.84 0.27 -14.13
N ASP A 665 -11.26 1.27 -13.35
CA ASP A 665 -10.51 1.74 -12.20
C ASP A 665 -10.53 0.67 -11.09
N TYR A 666 -9.36 0.13 -10.74
CA TYR A 666 -9.16 -0.84 -9.66
C TYR A 666 -8.28 -0.25 -8.56
N THR A 667 -8.53 -0.62 -7.29
CA THR A 667 -7.62 -0.36 -6.16
C THR A 667 -7.33 -1.65 -5.41
N SER A 668 -6.07 -2.06 -5.40
CA SER A 668 -5.58 -3.29 -4.75
C SER A 668 -4.53 -2.98 -3.68
N THR A 669 -4.46 -3.82 -2.64
CA THR A 669 -3.60 -3.60 -1.47
C THR A 669 -2.81 -4.85 -1.12
N PHE A 670 -1.48 -4.73 -1.02
CA PHE A 670 -0.54 -5.84 -0.79
C PHE A 670 0.40 -5.55 0.39
N PRO A 671 0.55 -6.45 1.37
CA PRO A 671 1.57 -6.31 2.42
C PRO A 671 3.00 -6.21 1.87
N LEU A 672 3.79 -5.20 2.28
CA LEU A 672 5.23 -5.13 1.97
C LEU A 672 6.08 -6.09 2.80
N SER A 673 5.46 -6.79 3.74
CA SER A 673 6.09 -7.78 4.62
C SER A 673 5.09 -8.91 4.85
N PRO A 674 4.85 -9.75 3.82
CA PRO A 674 3.90 -10.85 3.89
C PRO A 674 4.28 -11.84 5.00
N VAL A 675 3.26 -12.38 5.67
CA VAL A 675 3.42 -13.26 6.83
C VAL A 675 2.68 -14.56 6.57
N ASN A 676 3.39 -15.69 6.60
CA ASN A 676 2.81 -17.04 6.51
C ASN A 676 1.60 -17.19 7.45
N ASP A 677 0.47 -17.68 6.93
CA ASP A 677 -0.62 -18.10 7.79
C ASP A 677 -0.19 -19.36 8.56
N THR A 678 -0.30 -19.30 9.89
CA THR A 678 0.05 -20.42 10.77
C THR A 678 -1.08 -20.74 11.76
N VAL A 679 -2.27 -20.18 11.51
CA VAL A 679 -3.47 -20.35 12.34
C VAL A 679 -4.16 -21.66 11.98
N GLY A 680 -4.47 -21.82 10.69
CA GLY A 680 -5.17 -22.99 10.13
C GLY A 680 -6.56 -23.25 10.74
N GLY A 681 -7.18 -24.34 10.29
CA GLY A 681 -8.60 -24.62 10.55
C GLY A 681 -9.56 -23.91 9.59
N HIS A 682 -9.01 -23.43 8.47
CA HIS A 682 -9.68 -22.79 7.35
C HIS A 682 -10.64 -23.74 6.61
N ASP A 683 -11.48 -23.18 5.74
CA ASP A 683 -12.31 -24.02 4.86
C ASP A 683 -11.40 -24.81 3.90
N THR A 684 -11.85 -26.00 3.50
CA THR A 684 -11.14 -26.88 2.57
C THR A 684 -12.00 -27.23 1.36
N THR A 685 -13.18 -26.61 1.22
CA THR A 685 -14.14 -26.91 0.16
C THR A 685 -13.56 -26.62 -1.21
N ASN A 686 -12.80 -25.52 -1.35
CA ASN A 686 -12.27 -25.07 -2.63
C ASN A 686 -10.78 -25.43 -2.82
N CYS A 687 -10.04 -25.71 -1.76
CA CYS A 687 -8.62 -26.06 -1.81
C CYS A 687 -8.29 -27.32 -0.98
N PRO A 688 -8.88 -28.49 -1.27
CA PRO A 688 -8.75 -29.70 -0.44
C PRO A 688 -7.30 -30.16 -0.22
N ALA A 689 -6.38 -29.81 -1.13
CA ALA A 689 -4.93 -30.04 -0.99
C ALA A 689 -4.29 -29.28 0.20
N SER A 690 -4.79 -28.09 0.54
CA SER A 690 -4.31 -27.34 1.71
C SER A 690 -4.61 -28.08 3.02
N ALA A 691 -5.65 -28.92 3.03
CA ALA A 691 -6.19 -29.59 4.21
C ALA A 691 -6.51 -28.62 5.38
N GLY A 692 -6.82 -27.35 5.07
CA GLY A 692 -7.13 -26.31 6.05
C GLY A 692 -5.91 -25.72 6.75
N ARG A 693 -4.71 -25.87 6.17
CA ARG A 693 -3.49 -25.17 6.59
C ARG A 693 -3.48 -23.70 6.16
N TRP A 694 -3.97 -23.46 4.93
CA TRP A 694 -3.92 -22.21 4.18
C TRP A 694 -5.33 -21.82 3.75
N GLU A 695 -5.62 -20.53 3.69
CA GLU A 695 -6.94 -20.04 3.24
C GLU A 695 -7.08 -20.26 1.74
N CYS A 696 -8.23 -20.76 1.28
CA CYS A 696 -8.45 -20.98 -0.14
C CYS A 696 -8.60 -19.65 -0.89
N VAL A 697 -8.12 -19.58 -2.13
CA VAL A 697 -8.54 -18.47 -2.99
C VAL A 697 -10.03 -18.62 -3.36
N PRO A 698 -10.77 -17.52 -3.56
CA PRO A 698 -12.15 -17.62 -4.06
C PRO A 698 -12.17 -18.27 -5.45
N ASP A 699 -13.17 -19.12 -5.72
CA ASP A 699 -13.32 -19.73 -7.05
C ASP A 699 -13.47 -18.67 -8.15
N ARG A 700 -14.15 -17.56 -7.82
CA ARG A 700 -14.63 -16.54 -8.78
C ARG A 700 -14.16 -15.14 -8.43
N GLY A 701 -13.61 -14.44 -9.42
CA GLY A 701 -13.10 -13.06 -9.29
C GLY A 701 -11.58 -13.02 -9.14
N ALA A 702 -11.03 -11.84 -8.83
CA ALA A 702 -9.59 -11.65 -8.69
C ALA A 702 -9.02 -12.39 -7.46
N VAL A 703 -7.81 -12.90 -7.61
CA VAL A 703 -6.99 -13.53 -6.54
C VAL A 703 -5.60 -12.87 -6.42
N ALA A 704 -5.23 -12.10 -7.44
CA ALA A 704 -3.97 -11.41 -7.56
C ALA A 704 -4.10 -10.26 -8.58
N MET A 705 -3.05 -9.44 -8.71
CA MET A 705 -2.93 -8.40 -9.73
C MET A 705 -1.63 -8.60 -10.52
N SER A 706 -1.68 -8.52 -11.85
CA SER A 706 -0.46 -8.53 -12.66
C SER A 706 0.30 -7.20 -12.51
N VAL A 707 1.62 -7.20 -12.69
CA VAL A 707 2.46 -5.98 -12.62
C VAL A 707 2.08 -4.90 -13.63
N ASN A 708 1.30 -5.21 -14.67
CA ASN A 708 0.74 -4.22 -15.60
C ASN A 708 -0.62 -3.64 -15.15
N GLY A 709 -1.15 -4.04 -14.00
CA GLY A 709 -2.41 -3.53 -13.46
C GLY A 709 -3.68 -4.19 -14.01
N ALA A 710 -3.57 -5.27 -14.81
CA ALA A 710 -4.71 -6.12 -15.15
C ALA A 710 -4.89 -7.25 -14.10
N PRO A 711 -6.13 -7.54 -13.64
CA PRO A 711 -6.38 -8.60 -12.65
C PRO A 711 -5.92 -9.99 -13.09
N ILE A 712 -5.57 -10.79 -12.09
CA ILE A 712 -5.40 -12.24 -12.19
C ILE A 712 -6.56 -12.90 -11.46
N PHE A 713 -7.33 -13.73 -12.15
CA PHE A 713 -8.57 -14.33 -11.66
C PHE A 713 -8.37 -15.75 -11.12
N GLY A 714 -9.30 -16.15 -10.27
CA GLY A 714 -9.49 -17.52 -9.80
C GLY A 714 -10.08 -18.45 -10.88
N PRO A 715 -10.25 -19.74 -10.55
CA PRO A 715 -10.47 -20.81 -11.53
C PRO A 715 -11.84 -20.85 -12.24
N GLU A 716 -12.84 -20.12 -11.76
CA GLU A 716 -14.16 -19.99 -12.37
C GLU A 716 -14.46 -18.55 -12.80
N GLU A 717 -14.84 -18.37 -14.07
CA GLU A 717 -15.40 -17.10 -14.54
C GLU A 717 -16.92 -17.00 -14.28
N GLY A 718 -17.62 -18.13 -14.39
CA GLY A 718 -19.08 -18.23 -14.24
C GLY A 718 -19.51 -19.57 -13.63
N PRO A 719 -20.73 -19.68 -13.07
CA PRO A 719 -21.13 -20.76 -12.17
C PRO A 719 -20.91 -22.18 -12.71
N GLY A 720 -19.84 -22.81 -12.24
CA GLY A 720 -19.40 -24.14 -12.63
C GLY A 720 -18.95 -24.23 -14.09
N GLY A 721 -18.11 -23.32 -14.58
CA GLY A 721 -17.48 -23.39 -15.90
C GLY A 721 -15.98 -23.09 -15.84
N ASP A 722 -15.15 -24.10 -16.14
CA ASP A 722 -13.70 -23.99 -16.23
C ASP A 722 -13.29 -23.42 -17.60
N ALA A 723 -12.73 -22.21 -17.59
CA ALA A 723 -12.29 -21.53 -18.81
C ALA A 723 -10.98 -22.09 -19.38
N VAL A 724 -10.10 -22.66 -18.53
CA VAL A 724 -8.76 -23.08 -18.93
C VAL A 724 -8.78 -24.52 -19.44
N ALA A 725 -9.41 -25.45 -18.73
CA ALA A 725 -9.44 -26.85 -19.18
C ALA A 725 -10.41 -27.08 -20.36
N LEU A 726 -11.29 -26.11 -20.68
CA LEU A 726 -11.94 -26.01 -21.98
C LEU A 726 -11.00 -25.48 -23.07
N HIS A 727 -10.20 -24.44 -22.81
CA HIS A 727 -9.22 -23.91 -23.77
C HIS A 727 -8.19 -24.97 -24.22
N PHE A 728 -7.84 -25.92 -23.34
CA PHE A 728 -6.96 -27.06 -23.65
C PHE A 728 -7.69 -28.33 -24.14
N ASP A 729 -8.99 -28.26 -24.47
CA ASP A 729 -9.79 -29.38 -24.99
C ASP A 729 -9.80 -30.63 -24.08
N TYR A 730 -9.54 -30.48 -22.77
CA TYR A 730 -9.55 -31.60 -21.83
C TYR A 730 -10.98 -31.97 -21.40
N PHE A 731 -11.88 -30.99 -21.32
CA PHE A 731 -13.26 -31.17 -20.84
C PHE A 731 -14.25 -30.62 -21.86
N ASN A 732 -15.29 -31.40 -22.18
CA ASN A 732 -16.40 -30.94 -23.01
C ASN A 732 -17.38 -30.17 -22.11
N GLU A 733 -17.04 -28.92 -21.81
CA GLU A 733 -17.85 -28.01 -20.99
C GLU A 733 -19.10 -27.56 -21.78
N ASP A 734 -20.29 -27.90 -21.26
CA ASP A 734 -21.60 -27.71 -21.95
C ASP A 734 -22.56 -26.73 -21.25
N ARG A 735 -22.14 -26.14 -20.13
CA ARG A 735 -22.89 -25.19 -19.28
C ARG A 735 -22.58 -23.75 -19.70
N GLN A 736 -21.30 -23.36 -19.69
CA GLN A 736 -20.82 -22.04 -20.11
C GLN A 736 -19.46 -22.11 -20.82
N PRO A 737 -19.42 -22.35 -22.14
CA PRO A 737 -18.15 -22.38 -22.87
C PRO A 737 -17.54 -20.97 -22.97
N ILE A 738 -16.30 -20.83 -22.47
CA ILE A 738 -15.47 -19.63 -22.54
C ILE A 738 -14.14 -20.04 -23.19
N VAL A 739 -13.73 -19.32 -24.23
CA VAL A 739 -12.47 -19.59 -24.93
C VAL A 739 -11.47 -18.52 -24.54
N LEU A 740 -10.36 -18.90 -23.92
CA LEU A 740 -9.32 -17.93 -23.55
C LEU A 740 -8.54 -17.47 -24.79
N GLY A 741 -8.09 -16.21 -24.78
CA GLY A 741 -7.35 -15.57 -25.86
C GLY A 741 -5.84 -15.71 -25.71
N TRP A 742 -5.09 -14.75 -26.29
CA TRP A 742 -3.64 -14.63 -26.07
C TRP A 742 -3.34 -14.35 -24.59
N CYS A 743 -2.18 -14.82 -24.13
CA CYS A 743 -1.83 -14.94 -22.71
C CYS A 743 -2.86 -15.75 -21.88
N THR A 744 -3.70 -16.57 -22.52
CA THR A 744 -4.75 -17.34 -21.83
C THR A 744 -5.61 -16.46 -20.90
N GLY A 745 -5.86 -15.21 -21.33
CA GLY A 745 -6.75 -14.23 -20.69
C GLY A 745 -7.91 -13.84 -21.61
N HIS A 746 -8.92 -13.16 -21.08
CA HIS A 746 -10.05 -12.67 -21.88
C HIS A 746 -10.68 -11.42 -21.26
N SER A 747 -11.79 -10.93 -21.84
CA SER A 747 -12.64 -9.94 -21.18
C SER A 747 -14.03 -10.47 -20.87
N ALA A 748 -14.58 -10.00 -19.77
CA ALA A 748 -15.89 -10.38 -19.25
C ALA A 748 -16.93 -9.26 -19.48
N GLY A 749 -16.83 -8.59 -20.64
CA GLY A 749 -17.72 -7.49 -21.03
C GLY A 749 -17.54 -6.28 -20.10
N PRO A 750 -18.55 -5.89 -19.30
CA PRO A 750 -18.43 -4.75 -18.38
C PRO A 750 -17.39 -4.95 -17.25
N ASN A 751 -16.91 -6.18 -17.02
CA ASN A 751 -15.99 -6.49 -15.92
C ASN A 751 -14.49 -6.40 -16.32
N GLY A 752 -14.14 -5.70 -17.41
CA GLY A 752 -12.75 -5.52 -17.85
C GLY A 752 -12.10 -6.77 -18.47
N TYR A 753 -10.76 -6.74 -18.56
CA TYR A 753 -9.88 -7.82 -19.04
C TYR A 753 -9.05 -8.39 -17.88
N HIS A 754 -8.74 -9.68 -17.90
CA HIS A 754 -7.97 -10.37 -16.86
C HIS A 754 -7.31 -11.68 -17.36
N TYR A 755 -6.36 -12.20 -16.59
CA TYR A 755 -5.64 -13.46 -16.86
C TYR A 755 -6.18 -14.62 -16.00
N HIS A 756 -6.14 -15.85 -16.54
CA HIS A 756 -6.49 -17.08 -15.80
C HIS A 756 -5.29 -18.01 -15.53
N TYR A 757 -4.34 -18.11 -16.48
CA TYR A 757 -3.25 -19.12 -16.47
C TYR A 757 -1.86 -18.54 -16.72
N ASP A 758 -1.74 -17.64 -17.72
CA ASP A 758 -0.47 -17.08 -18.17
C ASP A 758 -0.46 -15.55 -18.04
N ALA A 759 0.57 -15.01 -17.39
CA ALA A 759 0.89 -13.57 -17.44
C ALA A 759 2.38 -13.34 -17.74
N ASN A 760 3.11 -14.36 -18.22
CA ASN A 760 4.52 -14.22 -18.63
C ASN A 760 4.68 -13.26 -19.81
N CYS A 761 3.66 -13.19 -20.67
CA CYS A 761 3.62 -12.31 -21.84
C CYS A 761 3.70 -10.80 -21.51
N VAL A 762 3.54 -10.37 -20.25
CA VAL A 762 3.72 -8.95 -19.87
C VAL A 762 5.16 -8.45 -20.05
N TYR A 763 6.13 -9.37 -20.15
CA TYR A 763 7.52 -9.06 -20.49
C TYR A 763 7.93 -9.51 -21.91
N TRP A 764 6.99 -9.95 -22.75
CA TRP A 764 7.27 -10.37 -24.12
C TRP A 764 7.10 -9.21 -25.11
N GLU A 765 8.21 -8.77 -25.71
CA GLU A 765 8.17 -7.80 -26.83
C GLU A 765 8.18 -8.53 -28.18
N PRO A 766 7.24 -8.25 -29.11
CA PRO A 766 7.24 -8.84 -30.45
C PRO A 766 8.42 -8.35 -31.29
N SER A 767 9.07 -9.27 -32.02
CA SER A 767 10.13 -8.91 -32.97
C SER A 767 9.60 -8.05 -34.13
N ALA A 768 10.51 -7.43 -34.89
CA ALA A 768 10.16 -6.56 -36.01
C ALA A 768 9.41 -7.29 -37.15
N GLY A 769 8.08 -7.35 -37.05
CA GLY A 769 7.18 -8.05 -37.97
C GLY A 769 6.29 -9.12 -37.33
N GLU A 770 6.48 -9.40 -36.03
CA GLU A 770 5.58 -10.18 -35.17
C GLU A 770 4.52 -9.25 -34.52
N SER A 771 3.56 -9.87 -33.83
CA SER A 771 2.48 -9.26 -33.04
C SER A 771 2.11 -10.19 -31.87
N MET A 772 1.14 -9.83 -31.03
CA MET A 772 0.63 -10.77 -30.00
C MET A 772 0.02 -12.06 -30.60
N GLU A 773 -0.39 -12.05 -31.89
CA GLU A 773 -0.79 -13.28 -32.60
C GLU A 773 0.38 -14.27 -32.83
N ASP A 774 1.62 -13.85 -32.58
CA ASP A 774 2.82 -14.67 -32.66
C ASP A 774 3.36 -15.05 -31.26
N TYR A 775 2.73 -14.65 -30.15
CA TYR A 775 3.19 -15.06 -28.82
C TYR A 775 2.96 -16.56 -28.57
N ASP A 776 3.96 -17.18 -27.97
CA ASP A 776 3.92 -18.57 -27.50
C ASP A 776 4.81 -18.68 -26.26
N ILE A 777 4.44 -19.53 -25.31
CA ILE A 777 5.10 -19.64 -24.01
C ILE A 777 6.56 -20.14 -24.12
N SER A 778 6.93 -20.82 -25.21
CA SER A 778 8.33 -21.19 -25.51
C SER A 778 9.21 -20.01 -25.98
N LYS A 779 8.63 -18.82 -26.23
CA LYS A 779 9.38 -17.60 -26.54
C LYS A 779 9.85 -16.83 -25.29
N ILE A 780 9.51 -17.29 -24.09
CA ILE A 780 10.05 -16.75 -22.83
C ILE A 780 11.56 -17.06 -22.76
N GLN A 781 12.33 -16.11 -22.22
CA GLN A 781 13.77 -16.27 -22.04
C GLN A 781 14.05 -17.34 -20.97
N SER A 782 14.81 -18.36 -21.33
CA SER A 782 15.06 -19.59 -20.54
C SER A 782 16.46 -19.64 -19.91
N ASP A 783 17.26 -18.63 -20.22
CA ASP A 783 18.63 -18.38 -19.80
C ASP A 783 18.74 -17.34 -18.67
N GLN A 784 17.61 -16.83 -18.18
CA GLN A 784 17.50 -15.97 -16.99
C GLN A 784 16.38 -16.45 -16.04
N HIS A 785 16.42 -16.00 -14.79
CA HIS A 785 15.28 -16.16 -13.88
C HIS A 785 14.10 -15.34 -14.40
N SER A 786 12.88 -15.83 -14.23
CA SER A 786 11.69 -15.05 -14.60
C SER A 786 11.57 -13.81 -13.72
N PRO A 787 11.04 -12.68 -14.24
CA PRO A 787 10.66 -11.54 -13.43
C PRO A 787 9.37 -11.81 -12.63
N ILE A 788 9.07 -10.93 -11.68
CA ILE A 788 7.77 -10.86 -10.99
C ILE A 788 6.71 -10.43 -12.02
N ILE A 789 5.71 -11.28 -12.28
CA ILE A 789 4.60 -11.02 -13.22
C ILE A 789 3.32 -10.56 -12.52
N GLY A 790 3.25 -10.66 -11.19
CA GLY A 790 2.14 -10.18 -10.39
C GLY A 790 2.36 -10.32 -8.88
N TRP A 791 1.36 -9.92 -8.09
CA TRP A 791 1.33 -10.03 -6.63
C TRP A 791 0.00 -10.64 -6.18
N ALA A 792 0.04 -11.63 -5.29
CA ALA A 792 -1.13 -12.20 -4.65
C ALA A 792 -1.58 -11.34 -3.45
N PHE A 793 -2.86 -11.38 -3.07
CA PHE A 793 -3.40 -10.53 -2.00
C PHE A 793 -2.90 -10.84 -0.57
N ASP A 794 -2.10 -11.89 -0.39
CA ASP A 794 -1.31 -12.14 0.83
C ASP A 794 0.03 -11.38 0.87
N GLY A 795 0.42 -10.75 -0.24
CA GLY A 795 1.65 -9.99 -0.41
C GLY A 795 2.84 -10.81 -0.92
N TYR A 796 2.68 -12.10 -1.25
CA TYR A 796 3.75 -12.87 -1.89
C TYR A 796 3.79 -12.63 -3.42
N PRO A 797 4.99 -12.53 -4.01
CA PRO A 797 5.15 -12.30 -5.44
C PRO A 797 4.80 -13.54 -6.26
N ILE A 798 4.39 -13.29 -7.51
CA ILE A 798 4.11 -14.30 -8.53
C ILE A 798 5.18 -14.17 -9.62
N TYR A 799 5.91 -15.25 -9.90
CA TYR A 799 6.93 -15.31 -10.95
C TYR A 799 6.47 -16.11 -12.18
N GLY A 800 7.18 -15.90 -13.29
CA GLY A 800 7.08 -16.74 -14.48
C GLY A 800 7.75 -18.12 -14.33
N MET A 801 7.64 -18.96 -15.38
CA MET A 801 7.92 -20.40 -15.28
C MET A 801 9.39 -20.83 -15.10
N TYR A 802 10.36 -19.95 -15.30
CA TYR A 802 11.79 -20.23 -15.08
C TYR A 802 12.27 -19.69 -13.74
N GLY A 803 12.92 -20.54 -12.93
CA GLY A 803 13.45 -20.20 -11.61
C GLY A 803 14.70 -21.01 -11.26
N TYR A 804 15.28 -20.76 -10.07
CA TYR A 804 16.41 -21.56 -9.59
C TYR A 804 15.98 -22.98 -9.20
N ASN A 805 16.82 -23.97 -9.53
CA ASN A 805 16.64 -25.35 -9.09
C ASN A 805 16.94 -25.54 -7.59
N ASP A 806 16.49 -26.67 -7.02
CA ASP A 806 16.55 -26.92 -5.57
C ASP A 806 17.96 -26.91 -4.95
N ASP A 807 19.00 -27.27 -5.73
CA ASP A 807 20.41 -27.21 -5.29
C ASP A 807 21.12 -25.91 -5.69
N GLN A 808 20.37 -24.95 -6.25
CA GLN A 808 20.82 -23.63 -6.70
C GLN A 808 22.00 -23.68 -7.71
N SER A 809 22.23 -24.82 -8.35
CA SER A 809 23.30 -24.99 -9.33
C SER A 809 23.01 -24.36 -10.70
N GLY A 810 21.75 -23.97 -10.97
CA GLY A 810 21.36 -23.26 -12.19
C GLY A 810 19.87 -22.96 -12.28
N LEU A 811 19.46 -22.52 -13.47
CA LEU A 811 18.05 -22.27 -13.79
C LEU A 811 17.39 -23.53 -14.35
N THR A 812 16.11 -23.71 -14.02
CA THR A 812 15.24 -24.74 -14.60
C THR A 812 13.87 -24.16 -14.90
N ALA A 813 13.12 -24.81 -15.80
CA ALA A 813 11.69 -24.61 -15.85
C ALA A 813 11.08 -25.30 -14.61
N ILE A 814 10.28 -24.55 -13.85
CA ILE A 814 9.62 -25.00 -12.62
C ILE A 814 8.31 -25.69 -13.03
N THR A 815 8.00 -26.82 -12.40
CA THR A 815 6.85 -27.67 -12.77
C THR A 815 5.84 -27.80 -11.64
N SER A 816 4.55 -27.86 -11.99
CA SER A 816 3.49 -28.03 -11.00
C SER A 816 3.29 -29.49 -10.61
N SER A 817 2.98 -29.71 -9.32
CA SER A 817 2.76 -31.02 -8.69
C SER A 817 1.32 -31.53 -8.78
N TYR A 818 0.44 -30.83 -9.52
CA TYR A 818 -0.95 -31.24 -9.71
C TYR A 818 -1.14 -32.24 -10.85
N VAL A 819 -2.10 -33.15 -10.67
CA VAL A 819 -2.41 -34.24 -11.60
C VAL A 819 -3.92 -34.44 -11.75
N ILE A 820 -4.40 -34.49 -13.00
CA ILE A 820 -5.81 -34.77 -13.32
C ILE A 820 -6.14 -36.23 -12.98
N GLU A 821 -7.27 -36.50 -12.29
CA GLU A 821 -7.60 -37.87 -11.80
C GLU A 821 -8.02 -38.87 -12.91
N ARG A 822 -8.22 -38.40 -14.15
CA ARG A 822 -8.81 -39.18 -15.25
C ARG A 822 -7.99 -40.40 -15.66
N THR A 823 -8.47 -41.57 -15.26
CA THR A 823 -7.98 -42.88 -15.73
C THR A 823 -9.03 -43.73 -16.47
N GLN A 824 -10.28 -43.27 -16.62
CA GLN A 824 -11.29 -43.88 -17.50
C GLN A 824 -12.53 -43.00 -17.72
N ASP A 825 -13.29 -43.29 -18.80
CA ASP A 825 -14.56 -42.66 -19.13
C ASP A 825 -15.54 -42.65 -17.93
N GLY A 826 -15.93 -41.46 -17.48
CA GLY A 826 -16.92 -41.27 -16.41
C GLY A 826 -16.41 -41.48 -14.99
N GLY A 827 -15.08 -41.44 -14.78
CA GLY A 827 -14.49 -41.09 -13.48
C GLY A 827 -14.52 -39.58 -13.30
N ASP A 828 -15.20 -39.17 -12.23
CA ASP A 828 -15.54 -37.83 -11.73
C ASP A 828 -15.83 -36.66 -12.71
N GLN A 829 -16.65 -35.76 -12.18
CA GLN A 829 -17.25 -34.63 -12.88
C GLN A 829 -17.39 -33.52 -11.84
N GLY A 830 -16.33 -32.71 -11.70
CA GLY A 830 -16.32 -31.58 -10.80
C GLY A 830 -17.52 -30.65 -10.99
N TYR A 831 -17.89 -29.94 -9.92
CA TYR A 831 -18.74 -28.76 -10.10
C TYR A 831 -17.91 -27.60 -10.66
N ASN A 832 -16.68 -27.44 -10.15
CA ASN A 832 -15.72 -26.42 -10.57
C ASN A 832 -14.49 -27.04 -11.27
N GLY A 833 -13.59 -26.20 -11.79
CA GLY A 833 -12.36 -26.62 -12.47
C GLY A 833 -11.25 -27.12 -11.53
N ILE A 834 -11.42 -27.01 -10.20
CA ILE A 834 -10.45 -27.45 -9.20
C ILE A 834 -10.63 -28.94 -8.88
N ASP A 835 -11.89 -29.38 -8.71
CA ASP A 835 -12.29 -30.73 -8.30
C ASP A 835 -11.57 -31.85 -9.07
N ASP A 836 -11.26 -31.64 -10.35
CA ASP A 836 -10.65 -32.65 -11.22
C ASP A 836 -9.11 -32.77 -11.07
N TRP A 837 -8.46 -31.88 -10.30
CA TRP A 837 -7.00 -31.85 -10.06
C TRP A 837 -6.60 -32.24 -8.63
N ASN A 838 -5.79 -33.29 -8.51
CA ASN A 838 -5.21 -33.71 -7.23
C ASN A 838 -3.75 -33.22 -7.08
N TYR A 839 -3.41 -32.65 -5.93
CA TYR A 839 -2.02 -32.40 -5.54
C TYR A 839 -1.30 -33.73 -5.26
N VAL A 840 -0.10 -33.91 -5.81
CA VAL A 840 0.74 -35.08 -5.57
C VAL A 840 2.15 -34.63 -5.11
N ASP A 841 2.41 -34.76 -3.81
CA ASP A 841 3.70 -34.50 -3.17
C ASP A 841 4.87 -35.15 -3.95
N GLY A 842 5.82 -34.32 -4.39
CA GLY A 842 6.98 -34.72 -5.18
C GLY A 842 6.69 -35.15 -6.64
N ALA A 843 5.54 -34.79 -7.20
CA ALA A 843 5.29 -34.95 -8.64
C ALA A 843 5.95 -33.85 -9.49
N GLY A 844 6.06 -32.63 -8.96
CA GLY A 844 6.78 -31.49 -9.55
C GLY A 844 7.53 -30.69 -8.48
N ASP A 845 7.80 -29.42 -8.79
CA ASP A 845 8.63 -28.49 -8.00
C ASP A 845 7.82 -27.56 -7.07
N LEU A 846 6.49 -27.55 -7.21
CA LEU A 846 5.56 -26.67 -6.50
C LEU A 846 4.71 -27.41 -5.44
N ASP A 847 4.16 -26.66 -4.50
CA ASP A 847 3.39 -27.15 -3.35
C ASP A 847 1.86 -27.15 -3.57
N GLU A 848 1.13 -27.38 -2.47
CA GLU A 848 -0.34 -27.43 -2.41
C GLU A 848 -1.07 -26.09 -2.63
N CYS A 849 -0.35 -24.97 -2.72
CA CYS A 849 -0.89 -23.68 -3.13
C CYS A 849 -0.37 -23.24 -4.51
N ASN A 850 0.38 -24.11 -5.20
CA ASN A 850 1.09 -23.86 -6.46
C ASN A 850 2.20 -22.78 -6.33
N GLY A 851 2.88 -22.74 -5.19
CA GLY A 851 4.09 -21.96 -4.98
C GLY A 851 5.25 -22.79 -4.45
N ARG A 852 6.33 -22.12 -4.04
CA ARG A 852 7.50 -22.70 -3.38
C ARG A 852 8.23 -21.66 -2.54
N PHE A 853 9.00 -22.12 -1.55
CA PHE A 853 10.00 -21.28 -0.88
C PHE A 853 11.37 -21.47 -1.54
N GLY A 854 12.03 -20.38 -1.91
CA GLY A 854 13.38 -20.41 -2.48
C GLY A 854 13.96 -19.01 -2.70
N PRO A 855 15.27 -18.89 -2.97
CA PRO A 855 15.86 -17.62 -3.38
C PRO A 855 15.28 -17.16 -4.71
N THR A 856 15.25 -15.85 -4.91
CA THR A 856 14.94 -15.19 -6.19
C THR A 856 15.89 -14.00 -6.38
N PRO A 857 15.98 -13.37 -7.58
CA PRO A 857 16.86 -12.23 -7.80
C PRO A 857 16.59 -11.06 -6.85
N GLU A 858 15.33 -10.82 -6.53
CA GLU A 858 14.86 -9.78 -5.60
C GLU A 858 15.03 -10.19 -4.12
N TYR A 859 14.98 -11.49 -3.82
CA TYR A 859 15.05 -12.05 -2.47
C TYR A 859 16.11 -13.17 -2.35
N PRO A 860 17.42 -12.84 -2.34
CA PRO A 860 18.49 -13.84 -2.30
C PRO A 860 18.53 -14.69 -1.01
N GLU A 861 17.97 -14.20 0.11
CA GLU A 861 17.86 -14.97 1.37
C GLU A 861 16.70 -15.99 1.35
N GLY A 862 15.85 -15.95 0.33
CA GLY A 862 14.67 -16.80 0.17
C GLY A 862 13.35 -16.11 0.50
N ILE A 863 12.36 -16.27 -0.38
CA ILE A 863 10.97 -15.89 -0.13
C ILE A 863 10.03 -17.02 -0.58
N TYR A 864 8.86 -17.12 0.04
CA TYR A 864 7.76 -17.88 -0.55
C TYR A 864 7.21 -17.13 -1.76
N HIS A 865 6.95 -17.83 -2.86
CA HIS A 865 6.44 -17.22 -4.09
C HIS A 865 5.61 -18.20 -4.92
N TYR A 866 4.64 -17.67 -5.67
CA TYR A 866 3.82 -18.44 -6.62
C TYR A 866 4.47 -18.46 -8.00
N VAL A 867 4.12 -19.45 -8.82
CA VAL A 867 4.72 -19.61 -10.16
C VAL A 867 3.64 -19.92 -11.22
N SER A 868 3.51 -19.02 -12.20
CA SER A 868 2.76 -19.30 -13.44
C SER A 868 3.60 -20.21 -14.33
N THR A 869 3.26 -21.51 -14.35
CA THR A 869 3.93 -22.50 -15.19
C THR A 869 2.93 -23.37 -15.94
N PRO A 870 3.10 -23.57 -17.26
CA PRO A 870 2.27 -24.48 -18.05
C PRO A 870 2.69 -25.95 -17.89
N LEU A 871 3.75 -26.24 -17.14
CA LEU A 871 4.40 -27.54 -17.09
C LEU A 871 3.93 -28.34 -15.88
N SER A 872 3.49 -29.59 -16.10
CA SER A 872 3.37 -30.56 -15.01
C SER A 872 4.68 -31.35 -14.87
N GLY A 873 5.07 -31.65 -13.63
CA GLY A 873 6.12 -32.63 -13.37
C GLY A 873 5.65 -34.09 -13.59
N SER A 874 4.33 -34.30 -13.67
CA SER A 874 3.74 -35.62 -13.86
C SER A 874 3.81 -36.07 -15.33
N PRO A 875 4.41 -37.24 -15.64
CA PRO A 875 4.49 -37.79 -17.00
C PRO A 875 3.17 -38.45 -17.45
N THR A 876 2.05 -37.77 -17.20
CA THR A 876 0.69 -38.25 -17.52
C THR A 876 0.29 -37.78 -18.91
N MET A 877 -0.28 -38.70 -19.69
CA MET A 877 -0.89 -38.37 -20.99
C MET A 877 -2.41 -38.39 -20.83
N VAL A 878 -3.06 -37.25 -21.13
CA VAL A 878 -4.51 -37.07 -21.13
C VAL A 878 -5.04 -37.41 -22.53
N THR A 879 -6.30 -37.87 -22.61
CA THR A 879 -7.02 -37.94 -23.89
C THR A 879 -7.95 -36.74 -23.98
N ASP A 880 -7.75 -35.91 -25.01
CA ASP A 880 -8.57 -34.72 -25.26
C ASP A 880 -9.98 -35.06 -25.81
N THR A 881 -10.84 -34.06 -25.94
CA THR A 881 -12.19 -34.14 -26.53
C THR A 881 -12.17 -34.56 -28.01
N ASN A 882 -11.05 -34.34 -28.71
CA ASN A 882 -10.84 -34.75 -30.10
C ASN A 882 -10.42 -36.23 -30.24
N GLY A 883 -10.04 -36.89 -29.13
CA GLY A 883 -9.58 -38.27 -29.08
C GLY A 883 -8.08 -38.46 -29.34
N GLN A 884 -7.27 -37.40 -29.19
CA GLN A 884 -5.81 -37.43 -29.24
C GLN A 884 -5.22 -37.59 -27.84
N ASN A 885 -4.09 -38.29 -27.75
CA ASN A 885 -3.30 -38.37 -26.51
C ASN A 885 -2.31 -37.21 -26.48
N VAL A 886 -2.47 -36.30 -25.52
CA VAL A 886 -1.65 -35.11 -25.30
C VAL A 886 -0.98 -35.20 -23.92
N GLY A 887 0.16 -34.54 -23.75
CA GLY A 887 0.77 -34.39 -22.43
C GLY A 887 -0.11 -33.52 -21.52
N MET A 888 -0.04 -33.77 -20.21
CA MET A 888 -0.78 -32.99 -19.22
C MET A 888 -0.08 -31.66 -18.93
N ILE A 889 -0.82 -30.54 -19.00
CA ILE A 889 -0.35 -29.23 -18.53
C ILE A 889 -0.19 -29.19 -17.00
N GLY A 890 0.55 -28.20 -16.50
CA GLY A 890 0.63 -27.87 -15.07
C GLY A 890 -0.72 -27.44 -14.49
N PHE A 891 -0.75 -27.14 -13.18
CA PHE A 891 -1.96 -26.59 -12.55
C PHE A 891 -2.44 -25.34 -13.33
N PRO A 892 -3.69 -25.31 -13.81
CA PRO A 892 -4.12 -24.34 -14.84
C PRO A 892 -4.38 -22.93 -14.31
N TYR A 893 -4.00 -22.62 -13.07
CA TYR A 893 -4.25 -21.35 -12.40
C TYR A 893 -2.99 -20.91 -11.63
N PHE A 894 -2.87 -19.62 -11.32
CA PHE A 894 -1.65 -19.08 -10.69
C PHE A 894 -1.40 -19.63 -9.28
N LEU A 895 -2.45 -19.73 -8.46
CA LEU A 895 -2.42 -20.22 -7.07
C LEU A 895 -3.76 -20.85 -6.67
N LEU A 896 -3.75 -21.74 -5.66
CA LEU A 896 -4.96 -22.38 -5.12
C LEU A 896 -5.31 -21.93 -3.69
N CYS A 897 -4.31 -21.49 -2.93
CA CYS A 897 -4.49 -20.98 -1.57
C CYS A 897 -3.48 -19.90 -1.26
N TYR A 898 -3.81 -19.05 -0.29
CA TYR A 898 -2.90 -18.03 0.25
C TYR A 898 -2.02 -18.65 1.33
N HIS A 899 -0.72 -18.77 1.04
CA HIS A 899 0.30 -19.18 1.99
C HIS A 899 0.55 -18.08 3.04
N GLY A 900 0.31 -16.82 2.71
CA GLY A 900 0.28 -15.72 3.67
C GLY A 900 -1.13 -15.31 4.12
N VAL A 901 -1.21 -14.40 5.09
CA VAL A 901 -2.47 -13.79 5.52
C VAL A 901 -2.96 -12.78 4.48
N ALA A 902 -3.91 -13.19 3.63
CA ALA A 902 -4.60 -12.31 2.69
C ALA A 902 -5.75 -11.52 3.34
N ASP A 903 -5.94 -10.28 2.89
CA ASP A 903 -7.17 -9.51 3.12
C ASP A 903 -7.91 -9.40 1.78
N VAL A 904 -8.80 -10.36 1.52
CA VAL A 904 -9.55 -10.47 0.25
C VAL A 904 -10.79 -9.57 0.22
N ASP A 905 -11.42 -9.33 1.36
CA ASP A 905 -12.65 -8.53 1.45
C ASP A 905 -12.36 -7.02 1.29
N ALA A 906 -11.12 -6.58 1.49
CA ALA A 906 -10.68 -5.18 1.33
C ALA A 906 -10.22 -4.80 -0.10
N GLN A 907 -10.29 -5.71 -1.08
CA GLN A 907 -9.77 -5.47 -2.45
C GLN A 907 -10.84 -4.89 -3.38
N ASP A 908 -10.66 -3.66 -3.87
CA ASP A 908 -11.58 -3.00 -4.81
C ASP A 908 -11.20 -3.35 -6.27
N VAL A 909 -11.41 -4.63 -6.60
CA VAL A 909 -10.90 -5.29 -7.83
C VAL A 909 -11.97 -6.07 -8.61
N GLY A 910 -13.26 -5.78 -8.36
CA GLY A 910 -14.37 -6.36 -9.14
C GLY A 910 -14.74 -7.81 -8.81
N GLY A 911 -14.62 -8.25 -7.56
CA GLY A 911 -14.99 -9.59 -7.10
C GLY A 911 -16.50 -9.89 -7.16
N GLY A 912 -16.96 -10.49 -8.27
CA GLY A 912 -18.38 -10.79 -8.51
C GLY A 912 -18.95 -11.98 -7.71
N GLN A 913 -19.17 -11.80 -6.39
CA GLN A 913 -19.80 -12.79 -5.49
C GLN A 913 -21.22 -13.18 -5.93
N GLY A 914 -21.31 -14.20 -6.80
CA GLY A 914 -22.56 -14.78 -7.30
C GLY A 914 -22.83 -16.17 -6.74
N GLY A 915 -23.18 -16.28 -5.45
CA GLY A 915 -23.24 -17.55 -4.72
C GLY A 915 -24.39 -17.70 -3.71
N GLY A 916 -25.65 -17.57 -4.14
CA GLY A 916 -26.85 -17.86 -3.33
C GLY A 916 -27.50 -19.21 -3.73
N PRO A 917 -27.92 -20.08 -2.78
CA PRO A 917 -28.00 -21.52 -3.07
C PRO A 917 -29.29 -22.02 -3.75
N GLY A 918 -29.15 -22.44 -5.01
CA GLY A 918 -29.67 -23.73 -5.53
C GLY A 918 -31.16 -23.89 -5.87
N GLY A 919 -31.47 -24.14 -7.15
CA GLY A 919 -32.74 -24.79 -7.51
C GLY A 919 -33.25 -24.75 -8.97
N GLY A 920 -32.83 -25.70 -9.81
CA GLY A 920 -33.77 -26.41 -10.68
C GLY A 920 -34.21 -25.85 -12.05
N GLN A 921 -33.50 -26.30 -13.09
CA GLN A 921 -34.09 -26.88 -14.32
C GLN A 921 -34.91 -25.99 -15.30
N GLY A 922 -34.20 -25.34 -16.23
CA GLY A 922 -34.36 -25.63 -17.67
C GLY A 922 -35.13 -24.63 -18.56
N GLY A 923 -34.64 -24.44 -19.80
CA GLY A 923 -35.38 -23.78 -20.88
C GLY A 923 -34.56 -22.95 -21.87
N GLY A 924 -33.72 -23.57 -22.70
CA GLY A 924 -32.97 -22.86 -23.75
C GLY A 924 -33.80 -22.51 -25.00
N PRO A 925 -33.56 -21.33 -25.59
CA PRO A 925 -33.42 -21.18 -27.03
C PRO A 925 -32.10 -20.45 -27.39
N GLY A 926 -31.42 -20.71 -28.50
CA GLY A 926 -31.81 -21.54 -29.65
C GLY A 926 -31.36 -20.90 -30.96
N GLY A 927 -30.05 -20.82 -31.19
CA GLY A 927 -29.46 -20.14 -32.37
C GLY A 927 -28.09 -20.70 -32.73
N GLY A 928 -28.04 -21.87 -33.36
CA GLY A 928 -26.79 -22.58 -33.62
C GLY A 928 -25.90 -21.92 -34.68
N ALA A 929 -24.61 -21.73 -34.35
CA ALA A 929 -23.58 -21.24 -35.24
C ALA A 929 -22.44 -22.27 -35.38
N ILE A 930 -22.42 -22.93 -36.54
CA ILE A 930 -21.30 -23.56 -37.25
C ILE A 930 -19.92 -23.58 -36.55
N LEU A 931 -19.38 -24.78 -36.27
CA LEU A 931 -17.95 -24.97 -36.07
C LEU A 931 -17.17 -24.50 -37.30
N TYR A 932 -16.09 -23.75 -37.09
CA TYR A 932 -15.01 -23.57 -38.07
C TYR A 932 -13.65 -23.66 -37.41
N SER A 933 -12.76 -24.43 -38.03
CA SER A 933 -11.47 -24.84 -37.48
C SER A 933 -10.36 -23.84 -37.80
N ILE A 934 -10.01 -23.01 -36.82
CA ILE A 934 -8.64 -22.50 -36.62
C ILE A 934 -8.36 -22.58 -35.11
N VAL A 935 -8.02 -23.77 -34.64
CA VAL A 935 -7.19 -23.92 -33.44
C VAL A 935 -5.74 -23.85 -33.94
N PRO A 936 -4.82 -23.12 -33.28
CA PRO A 936 -3.39 -23.29 -33.53
C PRO A 936 -3.01 -24.77 -33.31
N GLU A 937 -2.25 -25.38 -34.23
CA GLU A 937 -1.81 -26.77 -34.05
C GLU A 937 -0.77 -26.82 -32.90
N MET A 938 -1.22 -27.17 -31.69
CA MET A 938 -0.44 -27.46 -30.48
C MET A 938 0.37 -28.77 -30.62
N ASP A 939 1.09 -28.92 -31.73
CA ASP A 939 1.80 -30.14 -32.16
C ASP A 939 3.19 -30.26 -31.50
N TYR A 940 3.26 -30.07 -30.17
CA TYR A 940 4.50 -29.95 -29.40
C TYR A 940 4.66 -30.93 -28.22
N LEU A 941 3.60 -31.62 -27.80
CA LEU A 941 3.65 -32.55 -26.67
C LEU A 941 4.25 -33.93 -27.03
N THR A 942 4.88 -34.07 -28.20
CA THR A 942 5.66 -35.25 -28.61
C THR A 942 7.15 -35.13 -28.31
N ASP A 943 7.73 -33.93 -28.41
CA ASP A 943 9.18 -33.77 -28.49
C ASP A 943 9.86 -33.76 -27.12
N ALA A 944 9.12 -33.46 -26.05
CA ALA A 944 9.58 -33.58 -24.66
C ALA A 944 9.95 -35.03 -24.25
N TYR A 945 9.47 -36.05 -24.99
CA TYR A 945 9.67 -37.47 -24.63
C TYR A 945 10.89 -38.16 -25.27
N GLU A 946 11.66 -37.51 -26.16
CA GLU A 946 12.85 -38.15 -26.78
C GLU A 946 14.08 -38.26 -25.84
N ILE A 947 14.00 -37.80 -24.59
CA ILE A 947 15.13 -37.80 -23.63
C ILE A 947 15.45 -39.21 -23.06
N GLU A 948 14.52 -40.18 -23.11
CA GLU A 948 14.72 -41.54 -22.56
C GLU A 948 15.64 -42.48 -23.41
N GLU A 949 15.88 -42.24 -24.70
CA GLU A 949 16.62 -43.17 -25.56
C GLU A 949 18.13 -43.31 -25.23
N ILE A 950 18.71 -42.38 -24.45
CA ILE A 950 20.13 -42.42 -24.05
C ILE A 950 20.40 -43.48 -22.97
N ILE A 951 19.46 -43.70 -22.04
CA ILE A 951 19.68 -44.58 -20.88
C ILE A 951 19.69 -46.07 -21.29
N VAL A 952 18.86 -46.46 -22.28
CA VAL A 952 18.80 -47.86 -22.76
C VAL A 952 20.10 -48.28 -23.46
N HIS A 953 20.72 -47.39 -24.24
CA HIS A 953 22.00 -47.66 -24.91
C HIS A 953 23.19 -47.70 -23.94
N ALA A 954 23.18 -46.87 -22.89
CA ALA A 954 24.14 -46.96 -21.79
C ALA A 954 24.00 -48.31 -21.05
N GLY A 955 22.78 -48.69 -20.65
CA GLY A 955 22.49 -49.93 -19.94
C GLY A 955 22.93 -51.18 -20.70
N LEU A 956 22.64 -51.27 -22.00
CA LEU A 956 23.06 -52.42 -22.82
C LEU A 956 24.58 -52.48 -22.99
N THR A 957 25.24 -51.33 -23.13
CA THR A 957 26.71 -51.25 -23.27
C THR A 957 27.41 -51.62 -21.96
N VAL A 958 26.91 -51.18 -20.81
CA VAL A 958 27.40 -51.56 -19.48
C VAL A 958 27.18 -53.06 -19.24
N LEU A 959 26.04 -53.64 -19.64
CA LEU A 959 25.81 -55.08 -19.54
C LEU A 959 26.79 -55.90 -20.40
N ILE A 960 27.08 -55.44 -21.63
CA ILE A 960 28.06 -56.05 -22.54
C ILE A 960 29.49 -55.92 -21.98
N LEU A 961 29.87 -54.75 -21.44
CA LEU A 961 31.17 -54.55 -20.78
C LEU A 961 31.30 -55.37 -19.49
N ALA A 962 30.23 -55.54 -18.71
CA ALA A 962 30.21 -56.42 -17.55
C ALA A 962 30.37 -57.90 -17.95
N LEU A 963 29.75 -58.34 -19.06
CA LEU A 963 29.93 -59.68 -19.61
C LEU A 963 31.34 -59.90 -20.17
N ILE A 964 31.94 -58.90 -20.83
CA ILE A 964 33.35 -58.93 -21.28
C ILE A 964 34.29 -58.97 -20.06
N GLY A 965 34.04 -58.16 -19.04
CA GLY A 965 34.78 -58.15 -17.78
C GLY A 965 34.70 -59.50 -17.05
N ALA A 966 33.51 -60.09 -16.96
CA ALA A 966 33.31 -61.43 -16.42
C ALA A 966 34.04 -62.51 -17.24
N TRP A 967 34.08 -62.39 -18.58
CA TRP A 967 34.81 -63.30 -19.46
C TRP A 967 36.33 -63.18 -19.30
N ILE A 968 36.86 -61.97 -19.17
CA ILE A 968 38.29 -61.71 -18.89
C ILE A 968 38.67 -62.23 -17.51
N LYS A 969 37.85 -61.98 -16.47
CA LYS A 969 38.06 -62.48 -15.10
C LYS A 969 37.96 -64.02 -15.01
N ARG A 970 37.36 -64.67 -16.02
CA ARG A 970 37.30 -66.13 -16.22
C ARG A 970 38.38 -66.67 -17.19
N ARG A 971 39.36 -65.85 -17.57
CA ARG A 971 40.59 -66.22 -18.30
C ARG A 971 41.88 -65.96 -17.52
N LEU A 972 41.80 -65.31 -16.36
CA LEU A 972 42.91 -65.12 -15.41
C LEU A 972 42.80 -66.01 -14.15
N LYS A 973 41.95 -67.05 -14.21
CA LYS A 973 41.92 -68.24 -13.35
C LYS A 973 41.51 -69.45 -14.17
#